data_AF-A0A524RPW5-F1
#
_entry.id   AF-A0A524RPW5-F1
#
_cell.length_a   1.000
_cell.length_b   1.000
_cell.length_c   1.000
_cell.angle_alpha   90.00
_cell.angle_beta   90.00
_cell.angle_gamma   90.00
#
_symmetry.space_group_name_H-M   'P 1'
#
loop_
_entity.id
_entity.type
_entity.pdbx_description
1 polymer ?
#
loop_
_entity_poly.entity_id
_entity_poly.type
_entity_poly.pdbx_seq_one_letter_code
_entity_poly.pdbx_strand_id
1 'polypeptide(L)'
;MHDPIGSFTRIRELYLSYLDTAFRIEKQAIAEERRKLLRSPGVLCTEPLLEPQPEWVNDERRFDDLLDEQGDQAVLAPLSRHARQLFLKLIRCGLIGRDTAGELYRPYQHQLEMLAKGVRDGQAGIVTSGTGSGKTESFLLPVLATILAEATRKHGGWTPPGPDYLQHRWWCDGQGRSQAASDSKGTYALREGVKIRGLEWDDFDQRHQRAGETRPAAIRALILYPMNALVEDQMARLRAAIDSQDARDLLKRELHGNRIFFGRYTGQTPGGPCYWRPHERELRRSGKPGTTPLKDLIPGVHSERTLTQWKQQVASSRQRRIEDMLEAYARMEDLQRDVRRQIKLQPEQQAGWSQSDEERETAFAFPSTDGGEMLSRWDMQKTPPDILITNISMLNAMLSRSSEQCMLEQTRDWLASDPRNRFTLVIDELHLQRGSEGTEFMYLVRLLMVRLGLDQSERHHQLRLLSSSASLPDKGDCAEESLDFLRDAFADFSLPEGSKRDTWRKAIVPGMIKSRPDQSPLWKLPTDPASVREACLAFWESPKAPTDSDGLLSLEALDGTDPAHTTLMDALGLPPDRDAKHRWLMFARATGQALERACTAPDQPDPRATGIGTIAERIWPGHGWSEGVVEKVIRLLCAVVGCVGEGPSGAEASLPRFRLHTFFKNPEGLYASVVPPSERNVVGLNPVAAYRL
;
A
#
# COMPACT_ATOMS: atom_id res chain seq x y z
N MET A 1 23.34 -8.29 5.31
CA MET A 1 22.92 -7.32 4.28
C MET A 1 22.57 -7.98 2.96
N HIS A 2 21.39 -7.63 2.41
CA HIS A 2 20.89 -8.14 1.14
C HIS A 2 21.67 -7.66 -0.08
N ASP A 3 21.73 -8.51 -1.11
CA ASP A 3 22.41 -8.26 -2.37
C ASP A 3 21.42 -8.03 -3.53
N PRO A 4 20.97 -6.79 -3.74
CA PRO A 4 19.92 -6.51 -4.74
C PRO A 4 20.42 -6.66 -6.18
N ILE A 5 21.69 -6.31 -6.45
CA ILE A 5 22.29 -6.42 -7.80
C ILE A 5 22.53 -7.90 -8.15
N GLY A 6 23.05 -8.70 -7.23
CA GLY A 6 23.17 -10.14 -7.48
C GLY A 6 21.82 -10.82 -7.60
N SER A 7 20.82 -10.41 -6.81
CA SER A 7 19.43 -10.88 -6.98
C SER A 7 18.88 -10.58 -8.37
N PHE A 8 19.09 -9.37 -8.89
CA PHE A 8 18.75 -9.02 -10.27
C PHE A 8 19.42 -9.98 -11.28
N THR A 9 20.73 -10.21 -11.14
CA THR A 9 21.48 -11.10 -12.02
C THR A 9 20.95 -12.53 -11.93
N ARG A 10 20.62 -13.03 -10.73
CA ARG A 10 20.00 -14.35 -10.53
C ARG A 10 18.64 -14.45 -11.21
N ILE A 11 17.78 -13.44 -11.06
CA ILE A 11 16.47 -13.40 -11.73
C ILE A 11 16.67 -13.43 -13.26
N ARG A 12 17.57 -12.60 -13.80
CA ARG A 12 17.92 -12.60 -15.23
C ARG A 12 18.35 -13.99 -15.70
N GLU A 13 19.28 -14.64 -15.00
CA GLU A 13 19.75 -15.98 -15.38
C GLU A 13 18.67 -17.06 -15.25
N LEU A 14 17.76 -16.95 -14.28
CA LEU A 14 16.60 -17.83 -14.15
C LEU A 14 15.63 -17.67 -15.33
N TYR A 15 15.34 -16.44 -15.75
CA TYR A 15 14.57 -16.16 -16.97
C TYR A 15 15.23 -16.76 -18.21
N LEU A 16 16.54 -16.57 -18.36
CA LEU A 16 17.30 -17.14 -19.49
C LEU A 16 17.26 -18.67 -19.48
N SER A 17 17.45 -19.31 -18.32
CA SER A 17 17.37 -20.77 -18.18
C SER A 17 15.98 -21.30 -18.52
N TYR A 18 14.92 -20.59 -18.12
CA TYR A 18 13.56 -20.94 -18.50
C TYR A 18 13.39 -20.84 -20.03
N LEU A 19 13.80 -19.73 -20.63
CA LEU A 19 13.69 -19.53 -22.09
C LEU A 19 14.49 -20.60 -22.87
N ASP A 20 15.65 -21.00 -22.36
CA ASP A 20 16.44 -22.08 -22.94
C ASP A 20 15.72 -23.44 -22.86
N THR A 21 14.94 -23.67 -21.80
CA THR A 21 14.17 -24.90 -21.60
C THR A 21 12.89 -24.91 -22.44
N ALA A 22 12.13 -23.80 -22.42
CA ALA A 22 10.84 -23.66 -23.11
C ALA A 22 11.03 -23.53 -24.63
N PHE A 23 12.07 -22.83 -25.08
CA PHE A 23 12.38 -22.60 -26.49
C PHE A 23 13.78 -23.14 -26.81
N ARG A 24 13.92 -24.47 -26.76
CA ARG A 24 15.20 -25.13 -27.00
C ARG A 24 15.68 -24.91 -28.44
N ILE A 25 16.94 -24.52 -28.61
CA ILE A 25 17.61 -24.41 -29.91
C ILE A 25 18.67 -25.52 -29.98
N GLU A 26 18.61 -26.39 -30.99
CA GLU A 26 19.54 -27.52 -31.13
C GLU A 26 20.98 -27.09 -31.46
N LYS A 27 21.13 -26.04 -32.28
CA LYS A 27 22.45 -25.54 -32.68
C LYS A 27 23.04 -24.63 -31.61
N GLN A 28 24.09 -25.11 -30.93
CA GLN A 28 24.73 -24.41 -29.82
C GLN A 28 25.16 -22.97 -30.16
N ALA A 29 25.76 -22.74 -31.33
CA ALA A 29 26.19 -21.40 -31.75
C ALA A 29 25.03 -20.39 -31.80
N ILE A 30 23.83 -20.82 -32.23
CA ILE A 30 22.64 -19.95 -32.29
C ILE A 30 22.09 -19.72 -30.87
N ALA A 31 22.12 -20.75 -30.02
CA ALA A 31 21.72 -20.62 -28.62
C ALA A 31 22.60 -19.62 -27.85
N GLU A 32 23.92 -19.66 -28.09
CA GLU A 32 24.89 -18.73 -27.52
C GLU A 32 24.67 -17.29 -28.03
N GLU A 33 24.42 -17.11 -29.33
CA GLU A 33 24.12 -15.80 -29.92
C GLU A 33 22.83 -15.21 -29.34
N ARG A 34 21.77 -16.02 -29.23
CA ARG A 34 20.52 -15.61 -28.55
C ARG A 34 20.78 -15.19 -27.11
N ARG A 35 21.54 -15.99 -26.35
CA ARG A 35 21.84 -15.68 -24.94
C ARG A 35 22.61 -14.37 -24.81
N LYS A 36 23.53 -14.10 -25.73
CA LYS A 36 24.25 -12.82 -25.82
C LYS A 36 23.30 -11.66 -26.08
N LEU A 37 22.37 -11.80 -27.03
CA LEU A 37 21.36 -10.77 -27.34
C LEU A 37 20.41 -10.52 -26.17
N LEU A 38 19.93 -11.57 -25.50
CA LEU A 38 19.01 -11.43 -24.36
C LEU A 38 19.68 -10.78 -23.14
N ARG A 39 21.00 -10.90 -22.99
CA ARG A 39 21.77 -10.20 -21.95
C ARG A 39 21.99 -8.72 -22.27
N SER A 40 21.86 -8.30 -23.52
CA SER A 40 22.01 -6.89 -23.89
C SER A 40 20.95 -6.02 -23.19
N PRO A 41 21.34 -4.89 -22.58
CA PRO A 41 20.41 -3.97 -21.94
C PRO A 41 19.27 -3.54 -22.89
N GLY A 42 18.04 -3.56 -22.37
CA GLY A 42 16.84 -3.17 -23.11
C GLY A 42 16.22 -4.28 -23.96
N VAL A 43 16.82 -5.47 -24.05
CA VAL A 43 16.24 -6.64 -24.73
C VAL A 43 15.32 -7.40 -23.78
N LEU A 44 15.87 -8.16 -22.83
CA LEU A 44 15.13 -8.89 -21.80
C LEU A 44 14.87 -8.02 -20.57
N CYS A 45 15.91 -7.34 -20.11
CA CYS A 45 15.89 -6.46 -18.95
C CYS A 45 16.68 -5.18 -19.24
N THR A 46 16.37 -4.09 -18.54
CA THR A 46 17.25 -2.91 -18.54
C THR A 46 18.49 -3.22 -17.70
N GLU A 47 19.52 -2.39 -17.86
CA GLU A 47 20.55 -2.29 -16.83
C GLU A 47 19.90 -1.90 -15.48
N PRO A 48 20.39 -2.39 -14.33
CA PRO A 48 19.94 -1.92 -13.02
C PRO A 48 20.18 -0.42 -12.86
N LEU A 49 19.18 0.31 -12.36
CA LEU A 49 19.33 1.72 -12.03
C LEU A 49 19.43 1.89 -10.53
N LEU A 50 20.42 2.66 -10.07
CA LEU A 50 20.56 3.05 -8.68
C LEU A 50 20.00 4.47 -8.49
N GLU A 51 19.15 4.65 -7.48
CA GLU A 51 18.56 5.94 -7.12
C GLU A 51 18.83 6.23 -5.63
N PRO A 52 19.48 7.36 -5.28
CA PRO A 52 19.57 7.80 -3.90
C PRO A 52 18.18 8.15 -3.37
N GLN A 53 17.81 7.60 -2.22
CA GLN A 53 16.55 7.96 -1.57
C GLN A 53 16.72 9.28 -0.80
N PRO A 54 15.86 10.27 -1.04
CA PRO A 54 15.88 11.50 -0.28
C PRO A 54 15.51 11.22 1.19
N GLU A 55 16.19 11.92 2.10
CA GLU A 55 15.75 12.04 3.48
C GLU A 55 14.81 13.24 3.61
N TRP A 56 13.75 13.10 4.39
CA TRP A 56 12.76 14.15 4.58
C TRP A 56 12.97 14.87 5.92
N VAL A 57 12.67 16.16 5.97
CA VAL A 57 12.81 16.96 7.19
C VAL A 57 11.73 16.54 8.20
N ASN A 58 12.18 16.11 9.38
CA ASN A 58 11.32 15.87 10.52
C ASN A 58 10.83 17.20 11.12
N ASP A 59 9.61 17.22 11.63
CA ASP A 59 9.15 18.32 12.47
C ASP A 59 9.91 18.33 13.80
N GLU A 60 10.07 19.51 14.39
CA GLU A 60 10.70 19.65 15.71
C GLU A 60 9.84 19.00 16.80
N ARG A 61 8.51 19.03 16.61
CA ARG A 61 7.50 18.46 17.49
C ARG A 61 7.39 16.95 17.30
N ARG A 62 7.11 16.26 18.40
CA ARG A 62 6.65 14.86 18.43
C ARG A 62 5.13 14.81 18.34
N PHE A 63 4.59 13.63 18.02
CA PHE A 63 3.14 13.43 18.04
C PHE A 63 2.52 13.71 19.42
N ASP A 64 3.23 13.38 20.51
CA ASP A 64 2.73 13.61 21.86
C ASP A 64 2.60 15.09 22.23
N ASP A 65 3.47 15.94 21.65
CA ASP A 65 3.43 17.39 21.88
C ASP A 65 2.12 17.99 21.38
N LEU A 66 1.46 17.36 20.40
CA LEU A 66 0.21 17.82 19.78
C LEU A 66 -1.01 17.75 20.73
N LEU A 67 -0.90 17.03 21.85
CA LEU A 67 -2.02 16.84 22.78
C LEU A 67 -2.46 18.17 23.39
N ASP A 68 -1.49 18.91 23.94
CA ASP A 68 -1.72 20.10 24.75
C ASP A 68 -1.37 21.40 23.99
N GLU A 69 -1.09 21.33 22.68
CA GLU A 69 -0.97 22.52 21.82
C GLU A 69 -2.24 23.39 21.90
N GLN A 70 -2.02 24.71 22.05
CA GLN A 70 -3.06 25.73 22.12
C GLN A 70 -2.92 26.77 21.02
N GLY A 71 -4.01 27.49 20.75
CA GLY A 71 -4.10 28.54 19.75
C GLY A 71 -4.54 28.05 18.37
N ASP A 72 -4.81 29.01 17.48
CA ASP A 72 -5.42 28.73 16.16
C ASP A 72 -4.48 27.95 15.21
N GLN A 73 -3.17 28.02 15.47
CA GLN A 73 -2.13 27.33 14.71
C GLN A 73 -1.85 25.90 15.20
N ALA A 74 -2.45 25.47 16.33
CA ALA A 74 -2.27 24.11 16.83
C ALA A 74 -2.79 23.09 15.80
N VAL A 75 -2.05 22.00 15.59
CA VAL A 75 -2.33 21.05 14.49
C VAL A 75 -3.72 20.45 14.64
N LEU A 76 -4.03 19.98 15.85
CA LEU A 76 -5.29 19.33 16.21
C LEU A 76 -6.31 20.27 16.86
N ALA A 77 -6.17 21.60 16.69
CA ALA A 77 -7.05 22.60 17.30
C ALA A 77 -8.56 22.27 17.17
N PRO A 78 -9.07 21.83 15.99
CA PRO A 78 -10.51 21.56 15.81
C PRO A 78 -11.03 20.36 16.61
N LEU A 79 -10.16 19.48 17.10
CA LEU A 79 -10.55 18.27 17.82
C LEU A 79 -10.70 18.53 19.32
N SER A 80 -11.68 17.86 19.94
CA SER A 80 -11.81 17.84 21.40
C SER A 80 -10.58 17.17 22.04
N ARG A 81 -10.25 17.55 23.28
CA ARG A 81 -9.11 16.94 23.99
C ARG A 81 -9.23 15.41 24.08
N HIS A 82 -10.45 14.89 24.28
CA HIS A 82 -10.70 13.45 24.31
C HIS A 82 -10.41 12.78 22.95
N ALA A 83 -10.84 13.41 21.84
CA ALA A 83 -10.53 12.94 20.49
C ALA A 83 -9.01 12.95 20.21
N ARG A 84 -8.31 14.01 20.63
CA ARG A 84 -6.83 14.10 20.51
C ARG A 84 -6.13 12.97 21.25
N GLN A 85 -6.53 12.71 22.50
CA GLN A 85 -5.97 11.62 23.30
C GLN A 85 -6.19 10.26 22.63
N LEU A 86 -7.40 9.99 22.15
CA LEU A 86 -7.71 8.73 21.49
C LEU A 86 -6.96 8.57 20.16
N PHE A 87 -6.85 9.65 19.38
CA PHE A 87 -6.07 9.67 18.14
C PHE A 87 -4.59 9.34 18.40
N LEU A 88 -3.95 10.00 19.37
CA LEU A 88 -2.56 9.73 19.72
C LEU A 88 -2.35 8.31 20.26
N LYS A 89 -3.31 7.76 21.00
CA LYS A 89 -3.30 6.34 21.41
C LYS A 89 -3.41 5.41 20.19
N LEU A 90 -4.27 5.71 19.22
CA LEU A 90 -4.51 4.85 18.05
C LEU A 90 -3.31 4.80 17.11
N ILE A 91 -2.67 5.95 16.80
CA ILE A 91 -1.51 5.96 15.90
C ILE A 91 -0.34 5.13 16.47
N ARG A 92 -0.25 5.02 17.80
CA ARG A 92 0.71 4.16 18.51
C ARG A 92 0.45 2.66 18.32
N CYS A 93 -0.73 2.24 17.87
CA CYS A 93 -1.08 0.82 17.68
C CYS A 93 -0.52 0.21 16.39
N GLY A 94 -0.10 1.01 15.41
CA GLY A 94 0.51 0.46 14.19
C GLY A 94 0.56 1.37 12.96
N LEU A 95 0.01 2.58 13.00
CA LEU A 95 0.08 3.51 11.87
C LEU A 95 1.49 4.09 11.70
N ILE A 96 2.14 4.45 12.81
CA ILE A 96 3.49 5.01 12.83
C ILE A 96 4.44 3.99 13.46
N GLY A 97 5.58 3.78 12.81
CA GLY A 97 6.66 2.92 13.32
C GLY A 97 7.24 3.43 14.65
N ARG A 98 8.00 2.56 15.33
CA ARG A 98 8.72 2.90 16.55
C ARG A 98 10.23 2.79 16.34
N ASP A 99 10.99 3.60 17.07
CA ASP A 99 12.44 3.47 17.17
C ASP A 99 12.84 2.33 18.13
N THR A 100 14.14 2.11 18.28
CA THR A 100 14.69 1.06 19.16
C THR A 100 14.40 1.29 20.65
N ALA A 101 14.01 2.51 21.05
CA ALA A 101 13.57 2.81 22.41
C ALA A 101 12.05 2.59 22.59
N GLY A 102 11.33 2.21 21.53
CA GLY A 102 9.89 2.01 21.54
C GLY A 102 9.08 3.30 21.38
N GLU A 103 9.74 4.42 21.11
CA GLU A 103 9.10 5.72 20.88
C GLU A 103 8.66 5.84 19.42
N LEU A 104 7.58 6.57 19.15
CA LEU A 104 7.14 6.79 17.78
C LEU A 104 8.21 7.56 16.98
N TYR A 105 8.40 7.17 15.72
CA TYR A 105 9.18 7.98 14.80
C TYR A 105 8.60 9.40 14.73
N ARG A 106 9.49 10.40 14.67
CA ARG A 106 9.09 11.79 14.52
C ARG A 106 8.30 11.97 13.22
N PRO A 107 7.23 12.78 13.23
CA PRO A 107 6.51 13.10 12.02
C PRO A 107 7.38 13.91 11.06
N TYR A 108 7.19 13.72 9.76
CA TYR A 108 7.70 14.67 8.77
C TYR A 108 6.88 15.96 8.80
N GLN A 109 7.50 17.09 8.42
CA GLN A 109 6.82 18.39 8.40
C GLN A 109 5.54 18.37 7.54
N HIS A 110 5.61 17.77 6.35
CA HIS A 110 4.46 17.65 5.45
C HIS A 110 3.35 16.77 6.02
N GLN A 111 3.65 15.79 6.88
CA GLN A 111 2.63 14.96 7.55
C GLN A 111 1.82 15.78 8.56
N LEU A 112 2.48 16.62 9.37
CA LEU A 112 1.78 17.49 10.32
C LEU A 112 1.01 18.59 9.61
N GLU A 113 1.54 19.15 8.52
CA GLU A 113 0.82 20.14 7.73
C GLU A 113 -0.42 19.53 7.06
N MET A 114 -0.31 18.34 6.47
CA MET A 114 -1.46 17.61 5.91
C MET A 114 -2.49 17.25 6.97
N LEU A 115 -2.05 16.81 8.16
CA LEU A 115 -2.93 16.57 9.29
C LEU A 115 -3.66 17.85 9.70
N ALA A 116 -2.95 18.97 9.82
CA ALA A 116 -3.52 20.27 10.18
C ALA A 116 -4.59 20.74 9.17
N LYS A 117 -4.33 20.58 7.87
CA LYS A 117 -5.32 20.90 6.82
C LYS A 117 -6.50 19.94 6.86
N GLY A 118 -6.24 18.63 6.94
CA GLY A 118 -7.27 17.60 6.88
C GLY A 118 -8.19 17.53 8.10
N VAL A 119 -7.84 18.14 9.24
CA VAL A 119 -8.76 18.25 10.40
C VAL A 119 -9.64 19.51 10.38
N ARG A 120 -9.31 20.50 9.54
CA ARG A 120 -10.04 21.77 9.41
C ARG A 120 -11.07 21.71 8.27
N ASP A 121 -12.03 22.62 8.32
CA ASP A 121 -13.09 22.71 7.31
C ASP A 121 -12.65 23.57 6.13
N GLY A 122 -13.06 23.18 4.91
CA GLY A 122 -12.78 23.94 3.69
C GLY A 122 -11.27 24.10 3.39
N GLN A 123 -10.45 23.13 3.78
CA GLN A 123 -9.03 23.10 3.44
C GLN A 123 -8.71 21.83 2.64
N ALA A 124 -8.19 22.03 1.43
CA ALA A 124 -7.61 20.97 0.64
C ALA A 124 -6.13 20.78 1.02
N GLY A 125 -5.65 19.54 0.99
CA GLY A 125 -4.24 19.20 1.19
C GLY A 125 -3.72 18.31 0.08
N ILE A 126 -2.65 18.72 -0.60
CA ILE A 126 -2.04 17.97 -1.69
C ILE A 126 -0.57 17.80 -1.36
N VAL A 127 -0.17 16.61 -0.93
CA VAL A 127 1.22 16.34 -0.60
C VAL A 127 2.03 16.10 -1.87
N THR A 128 3.05 16.92 -2.10
CA THR A 128 3.98 16.78 -3.23
C THR A 128 5.32 16.24 -2.74
N SER A 129 5.50 14.93 -2.82
CA SER A 129 6.73 14.27 -2.38
C SER A 129 6.96 12.94 -3.11
N GLY A 130 8.22 12.49 -3.09
CA GLY A 130 8.63 11.23 -3.68
C GLY A 130 8.16 10.01 -2.88
N THR A 131 8.40 8.82 -3.41
CA THR A 131 8.14 7.56 -2.70
C THR A 131 8.94 7.48 -1.39
N GLY A 132 8.40 6.81 -0.37
CA GLY A 132 9.07 6.67 0.93
C GLY A 132 8.99 7.90 1.85
N SER A 133 8.31 8.97 1.43
CA SER A 133 8.06 10.17 2.25
C SER A 133 6.91 10.01 3.27
N GLY A 134 6.25 8.86 3.29
CA GLY A 134 5.04 8.66 4.08
C GLY A 134 3.83 9.44 3.54
N LYS A 135 3.63 9.45 2.21
CA LYS A 135 2.43 10.02 1.56
C LYS A 135 1.15 9.41 2.13
N THR A 136 1.16 8.09 2.33
CA THR A 136 0.05 7.34 2.93
C THR A 136 -0.34 7.89 4.29
N GLU A 137 0.63 8.00 5.20
CA GLU A 137 0.39 8.52 6.54
C GLU A 137 -0.13 9.96 6.48
N SER A 138 0.33 10.75 5.50
CA SER A 138 -0.10 12.15 5.32
C SER A 138 -1.61 12.28 5.09
N PHE A 139 -2.28 11.30 4.48
CA PHE A 139 -3.75 11.31 4.34
C PHE A 139 -4.47 10.37 5.32
N LEU A 140 -3.85 9.29 5.81
CA LEU A 140 -4.47 8.42 6.81
C LEU A 140 -4.56 9.08 8.18
N LEU A 141 -3.56 9.89 8.58
CA LEU A 141 -3.58 10.64 9.85
C LEU A 141 -4.84 11.50 9.97
N PRO A 142 -5.14 12.42 9.03
CA PRO A 142 -6.37 13.22 9.11
C PRO A 142 -7.65 12.38 8.97
N VAL A 143 -7.67 11.32 8.14
CA VAL A 143 -8.84 10.41 8.05
C VAL A 143 -9.16 9.79 9.41
N LEU A 144 -8.17 9.21 10.09
CA LEU A 144 -8.38 8.58 11.39
C LEU A 144 -8.70 9.61 12.48
N ALA A 145 -8.02 10.76 12.48
CA ALA A 145 -8.31 11.84 13.43
C ALA A 145 -9.78 12.27 13.38
N THR A 146 -10.35 12.34 12.17
CA THR A 146 -11.71 12.84 11.95
C THR A 146 -12.79 11.82 12.26
N ILE A 147 -12.55 10.55 11.91
CA ILE A 147 -13.40 9.42 12.33
C ILE A 147 -13.46 9.35 13.86
N LEU A 148 -12.31 9.46 14.54
CA LEU A 148 -12.27 9.46 16.01
C LEU A 148 -12.92 10.71 16.61
N ALA A 149 -12.79 11.86 15.96
CA ALA A 149 -13.46 13.08 16.38
C ALA A 149 -14.98 12.97 16.28
N GLU A 150 -15.51 12.23 15.30
CA GLU A 150 -16.93 11.86 15.23
C GLU A 150 -17.30 10.86 16.32
N ALA A 151 -16.53 9.78 16.45
CA ALA A 151 -16.81 8.69 17.37
C ALA A 151 -16.93 9.17 18.83
N THR A 152 -16.09 10.13 19.22
CA THR A 152 -15.98 10.64 20.59
C THR A 152 -16.87 11.85 20.88
N ARG A 153 -17.79 12.23 19.98
CA ARG A 153 -18.71 13.36 20.22
C ARG A 153 -19.62 13.05 21.40
N LYS A 154 -19.77 14.03 22.31
CA LYS A 154 -20.72 13.94 23.44
C LYS A 154 -22.17 13.72 23.00
N HIS A 155 -22.55 14.34 21.87
CA HIS A 155 -23.87 14.19 21.25
C HIS A 155 -23.69 13.81 19.78
N GLY A 156 -24.31 12.72 19.36
CA GLY A 156 -24.14 12.15 18.02
C GLY A 156 -22.83 11.39 17.80
N GLY A 157 -22.13 11.00 18.88
CA GLY A 157 -21.00 10.09 18.81
C GLY A 157 -21.43 8.63 18.71
N TRP A 158 -20.46 7.72 18.72
CA TRP A 158 -20.75 6.29 18.58
C TRP A 158 -21.29 5.71 19.87
N THR A 159 -22.45 5.08 19.78
CA THR A 159 -23.08 4.39 20.91
C THR A 159 -22.59 2.94 21.01
N PRO A 160 -22.68 2.31 22.19
CA PRO A 160 -22.37 0.88 22.31
C PRO A 160 -23.22 0.06 21.34
N PRO A 161 -22.62 -0.92 20.64
CA PRO A 161 -23.37 -1.82 19.77
C PRO A 161 -24.22 -2.79 20.60
N GLY A 162 -25.17 -3.47 19.93
CA GLY A 162 -26.01 -4.49 20.51
C GLY A 162 -25.24 -5.74 20.96
N PRO A 163 -25.87 -6.64 21.75
CA PRO A 163 -25.21 -7.79 22.35
C PRO A 163 -24.60 -8.76 21.33
N ASP A 164 -25.23 -8.93 20.17
CA ASP A 164 -24.81 -9.89 19.14
C ASP A 164 -23.76 -9.34 18.14
N TYR A 165 -23.26 -8.12 18.38
CA TYR A 165 -22.31 -7.46 17.51
C TYR A 165 -21.02 -8.27 17.35
N LEU A 166 -20.62 -8.52 16.09
CA LEU A 166 -19.46 -9.33 15.69
C LEU A 166 -19.47 -10.80 16.15
N GLN A 167 -20.60 -11.30 16.67
CA GLN A 167 -20.71 -12.70 17.06
C GLN A 167 -21.07 -13.62 15.88
N HIS A 168 -21.66 -13.07 14.82
CA HIS A 168 -22.15 -13.85 13.69
C HIS A 168 -21.11 -13.97 12.58
N ARG A 169 -20.54 -15.17 12.44
CA ARG A 169 -19.70 -15.57 11.30
C ARG A 169 -20.58 -16.32 10.32
N TRP A 170 -21.25 -15.59 9.43
CA TRP A 170 -22.27 -16.15 8.54
C TRP A 170 -21.73 -17.23 7.57
N TRP A 171 -20.42 -17.27 7.37
CA TRP A 171 -19.71 -18.29 6.59
C TRP A 171 -19.39 -19.58 7.38
N CYS A 172 -19.70 -19.61 8.68
CA CYS A 172 -19.52 -20.77 9.55
C CYS A 172 -20.86 -21.46 9.88
N ASP A 173 -20.79 -22.72 10.30
CA ASP A 173 -21.88 -23.46 10.92
C ASP A 173 -22.06 -23.09 12.41
N GLY A 174 -23.10 -23.60 13.07
CA GLY A 174 -23.35 -23.37 14.49
C GLY A 174 -22.27 -23.93 15.44
N GLN A 175 -21.29 -24.68 14.92
CA GLN A 175 -20.11 -25.16 15.66
C GLN A 175 -18.86 -24.33 15.34
N GLY A 176 -19.00 -23.22 14.60
CA GLY A 176 -17.89 -22.33 14.23
C GLY A 176 -17.01 -22.82 13.08
N ARG A 177 -17.39 -23.91 12.38
CA ARG A 177 -16.62 -24.44 11.26
C ARG A 177 -17.09 -23.81 9.95
N SER A 178 -16.16 -23.42 9.08
CA SER A 178 -16.48 -22.92 7.74
C SER A 178 -17.41 -23.86 6.97
N GLN A 179 -18.37 -23.30 6.23
CA GLN A 179 -19.31 -24.06 5.41
C GLN A 179 -18.66 -24.64 4.15
N ALA A 180 -17.55 -24.07 3.69
CA ALA A 180 -16.66 -24.62 2.68
C ALA A 180 -15.35 -25.12 3.30
N ALA A 181 -14.67 -26.03 2.62
CA ALA A 181 -13.36 -26.56 3.01
C ALA A 181 -12.53 -26.91 1.77
N SER A 182 -11.21 -26.95 1.92
CA SER A 182 -10.31 -27.45 0.87
C SER A 182 -10.27 -28.98 0.85
N ASP A 183 -10.16 -29.54 -0.36
CA ASP A 183 -9.80 -30.93 -0.56
C ASP A 183 -8.28 -31.15 -0.48
N SER A 184 -7.84 -32.41 -0.59
CA SER A 184 -6.41 -32.76 -0.61
C SER A 184 -5.59 -32.10 -1.72
N LYS A 185 -6.24 -31.52 -2.73
CA LYS A 185 -5.62 -30.82 -3.87
C LYS A 185 -5.66 -29.29 -3.71
N GLY A 186 -6.18 -28.78 -2.59
CA GLY A 186 -6.32 -27.34 -2.32
C GLY A 186 -7.50 -26.68 -3.05
N THR A 187 -8.42 -27.46 -3.63
CA THR A 187 -9.65 -26.93 -4.23
C THR A 187 -10.72 -26.79 -3.17
N TYR A 188 -11.31 -25.60 -3.06
CA TYR A 188 -12.36 -25.32 -2.09
C TYR A 188 -13.72 -25.69 -2.67
N ALA A 189 -14.57 -26.30 -1.84
CA ALA A 189 -15.96 -26.58 -2.16
C ALA A 189 -16.79 -26.58 -0.87
N LEU A 190 -18.11 -26.48 -1.02
CA LEU A 190 -19.03 -26.65 0.11
C LEU A 190 -18.88 -28.03 0.75
N ARG A 191 -18.98 -28.07 2.08
CA ARG A 191 -18.97 -29.32 2.85
C ARG A 191 -20.23 -30.14 2.56
N GLU A 192 -20.09 -31.45 2.65
CA GLU A 192 -21.20 -32.37 2.42
C GLU A 192 -22.39 -32.06 3.35
N GLY A 193 -23.60 -32.02 2.78
CA GLY A 193 -24.83 -31.72 3.51
C GLY A 193 -25.14 -30.22 3.68
N VAL A 194 -24.23 -29.31 3.33
CA VAL A 194 -24.52 -27.87 3.28
C VAL A 194 -25.46 -27.60 2.10
N LYS A 195 -26.72 -27.29 2.40
CA LYS A 195 -27.71 -26.88 1.41
C LYS A 195 -27.85 -25.37 1.44
N ILE A 196 -27.64 -24.73 0.29
CA ILE A 196 -27.93 -23.30 0.14
C ILE A 196 -29.44 -23.05 0.10
N ARG A 197 -30.23 -24.07 -0.25
CA ARG A 197 -31.69 -24.06 -0.09
C ARG A 197 -32.05 -23.97 1.39
N GLY A 198 -32.50 -22.79 1.82
CA GLY A 198 -32.77 -22.45 3.22
C GLY A 198 -31.96 -21.25 3.72
N LEU A 199 -30.89 -20.86 3.00
CA LEU A 199 -30.26 -19.55 3.10
C LEU A 199 -31.01 -18.57 2.18
N GLU A 200 -32.29 -18.35 2.45
CA GLU A 200 -33.01 -17.26 1.79
C GLU A 200 -32.27 -15.95 2.11
N TRP A 201 -32.05 -15.09 1.11
CA TRP A 201 -31.25 -13.87 1.28
C TRP A 201 -31.82 -12.92 2.35
N ASP A 202 -33.09 -13.12 2.71
CA ASP A 202 -33.75 -12.36 3.74
C ASP A 202 -33.15 -12.63 5.13
N ASP A 203 -32.65 -13.85 5.39
CA ASP A 203 -31.88 -14.18 6.59
C ASP A 203 -30.43 -13.67 6.52
N PHE A 204 -29.84 -13.66 5.33
CA PHE A 204 -28.52 -13.06 5.12
C PHE A 204 -28.54 -11.58 5.50
N ASP A 205 -29.64 -10.87 5.22
CA ASP A 205 -29.80 -9.44 5.54
C ASP A 205 -29.59 -9.09 7.01
N GLN A 206 -29.76 -10.05 7.91
CA GLN A 206 -29.59 -9.89 9.36
C GLN A 206 -28.23 -10.40 9.87
N ARG A 207 -27.45 -11.05 9.00
CA ARG A 207 -26.20 -11.75 9.35
C ARG A 207 -24.95 -11.07 8.79
N HIS A 208 -25.05 -9.83 8.30
CA HIS A 208 -23.88 -9.09 7.81
C HIS A 208 -22.89 -8.86 8.95
N GLN A 209 -21.62 -8.68 8.64
CA GLN A 209 -20.53 -8.56 9.63
C GLN A 209 -20.82 -7.53 10.73
N ARG A 210 -21.51 -6.44 10.37
CA ARG A 210 -21.86 -5.31 11.25
C ARG A 210 -23.25 -5.42 11.88
N ALA A 211 -23.87 -6.59 11.85
CA ALA A 211 -25.18 -6.79 12.47
C ALA A 211 -25.09 -6.47 13.97
N GLY A 212 -26.13 -5.83 14.51
CA GLY A 212 -26.15 -5.34 15.89
C GLY A 212 -25.50 -3.98 16.10
N GLU A 213 -24.89 -3.37 15.08
CA GLU A 213 -24.36 -2.01 15.19
C GLU A 213 -25.50 -0.97 15.22
N THR A 214 -25.35 0.05 16.07
CA THR A 214 -26.38 1.07 16.35
C THR A 214 -26.07 2.43 15.69
N ARG A 215 -24.82 2.67 15.31
CA ARG A 215 -24.39 3.92 14.66
C ARG A 215 -24.77 3.93 13.18
N PRO A 216 -24.99 5.11 12.56
CA PRO A 216 -25.22 5.21 11.13
C PRO A 216 -24.03 4.65 10.33
N ALA A 217 -24.32 3.71 9.43
CA ALA A 217 -23.36 3.22 8.45
C ALA A 217 -23.24 4.24 7.32
N ALA A 218 -22.00 4.60 6.96
CA ALA A 218 -21.70 5.63 5.98
C ALA A 218 -20.22 5.53 5.59
N ILE A 219 -19.92 5.90 4.36
CA ILE A 219 -18.54 6.10 3.92
C ILE A 219 -18.06 7.44 4.47
N ARG A 220 -17.17 7.41 5.45
CA ARG A 220 -16.57 8.63 6.05
C ARG A 220 -15.35 9.09 5.24
N ALA A 221 -14.60 8.14 4.69
CA ALA A 221 -13.50 8.40 3.77
C ALA A 221 -13.56 7.48 2.55
N LEU A 222 -13.36 8.05 1.36
CA LEU A 222 -13.20 7.33 0.10
C LEU A 222 -11.78 7.53 -0.41
N ILE A 223 -11.02 6.45 -0.56
CA ILE A 223 -9.66 6.48 -1.12
C ILE A 223 -9.68 5.91 -2.53
N LEU A 224 -9.32 6.75 -3.50
CA LEU A 224 -9.26 6.42 -4.92
C LEU A 224 -7.83 6.18 -5.34
N TYR A 225 -7.58 4.96 -5.82
CA TYR A 225 -6.30 4.59 -6.40
C TYR A 225 -6.37 4.49 -7.92
N PRO A 226 -5.28 4.84 -8.62
CA PRO A 226 -5.18 4.69 -10.07
C PRO A 226 -5.08 3.21 -10.47
N MET A 227 -4.44 2.37 -9.66
CA MET A 227 -4.14 0.97 -9.98
C MET A 227 -4.32 0.06 -8.76
N ASN A 228 -4.75 -1.18 -8.99
CA ASN A 228 -4.98 -2.18 -7.93
C ASN A 228 -3.70 -2.60 -7.19
N ALA A 229 -2.52 -2.49 -7.83
CA ALA A 229 -1.25 -2.97 -7.28
C ALA A 229 -0.85 -2.26 -5.99
N LEU A 230 -1.21 -0.98 -5.85
CA LEU A 230 -0.92 -0.19 -4.65
C LEU A 230 -1.89 -0.46 -3.50
N VAL A 231 -3.04 -1.09 -3.78
CA VAL A 231 -4.10 -1.22 -2.78
C VAL A 231 -3.71 -2.16 -1.64
N GLU A 232 -3.01 -3.28 -1.92
CA GLU A 232 -2.69 -4.27 -0.88
C GLU A 232 -1.71 -3.73 0.17
N ASP A 233 -0.69 -2.96 -0.21
CA ASP A 233 0.23 -2.31 0.75
C ASP A 233 -0.54 -1.39 1.71
N GLN A 234 -1.52 -0.67 1.18
CA GLN A 234 -2.32 0.27 1.95
C GLN A 234 -3.33 -0.46 2.85
N MET A 235 -3.87 -1.58 2.39
CA MET A 235 -4.69 -2.47 3.22
C MET A 235 -3.87 -3.04 4.38
N ALA A 236 -2.63 -3.48 4.14
CA ALA A 236 -1.74 -3.97 5.19
C ALA A 236 -1.48 -2.89 6.26
N ARG A 237 -1.22 -1.64 5.84
CA ARG A 237 -1.07 -0.50 6.76
C ARG A 237 -2.34 -0.22 7.55
N LEU A 238 -3.52 -0.26 6.92
CA LEU A 238 -4.80 -0.09 7.63
C LEU A 238 -5.04 -1.22 8.63
N ARG A 239 -4.80 -2.48 8.25
CA ARG A 239 -4.88 -3.63 9.17
C ARG A 239 -3.97 -3.42 10.39
N ALA A 240 -2.72 -3.00 10.18
CA ALA A 240 -1.80 -2.71 11.27
C ALA A 240 -2.27 -1.53 12.15
N ALA A 241 -2.83 -0.48 11.55
CA ALA A 241 -3.23 0.72 12.27
C ALA A 241 -4.52 0.57 13.09
N ILE A 242 -5.53 -0.12 12.56
CA ILE A 242 -6.88 -0.16 13.15
C ILE A 242 -7.43 -1.56 13.42
N ASP A 243 -6.70 -2.62 13.04
CA ASP A 243 -7.11 -4.02 13.31
C ASP A 243 -6.04 -4.87 14.01
N SER A 244 -4.91 -4.27 14.42
CA SER A 244 -3.92 -4.92 15.29
C SER A 244 -4.54 -5.25 16.66
N GLN A 245 -3.92 -6.19 17.39
CA GLN A 245 -4.38 -6.56 18.72
C GLN A 245 -4.45 -5.33 19.66
N ASP A 246 -3.43 -4.48 19.61
CA ASP A 246 -3.36 -3.23 20.38
C ASP A 246 -4.50 -2.26 20.00
N ALA A 247 -4.82 -2.14 18.70
CA ALA A 247 -5.91 -1.30 18.23
C ALA A 247 -7.27 -1.85 18.66
N ARG A 248 -7.51 -3.16 18.53
CA ARG A 248 -8.76 -3.82 18.94
C ARG A 248 -9.01 -3.62 20.44
N ASP A 249 -7.99 -3.80 21.27
CA ASP A 249 -8.11 -3.61 22.73
C ASP A 249 -8.35 -2.15 23.11
N LEU A 250 -7.71 -1.21 22.40
CA LEU A 250 -7.94 0.23 22.55
C LEU A 250 -9.39 0.60 22.21
N LEU A 251 -9.88 0.21 21.03
CA LEU A 251 -11.24 0.54 20.57
C LEU A 251 -12.31 -0.14 21.44
N LYS A 252 -12.05 -1.36 21.93
CA LYS A 252 -12.93 -2.04 22.89
C LYS A 252 -13.12 -1.23 24.16
N ARG A 253 -12.03 -0.65 24.69
CA ARG A 253 -12.05 0.15 25.93
C ARG A 253 -12.61 1.55 25.72
N GLU A 254 -12.16 2.25 24.69
CA GLU A 254 -12.41 3.69 24.53
C GLU A 254 -13.63 4.00 23.64
N LEU A 255 -14.05 3.08 22.76
CA LEU A 255 -15.23 3.20 21.88
C LEU A 255 -16.30 2.12 22.14
N HIS A 256 -16.37 1.61 23.37
CA HIS A 256 -17.42 0.69 23.81
C HIS A 256 -17.57 -0.57 22.97
N GLY A 257 -16.47 -1.10 22.42
CA GLY A 257 -16.51 -2.28 21.55
C GLY A 257 -16.68 -2.01 20.07
N ASN A 258 -17.00 -0.77 19.66
CA ASN A 258 -17.09 -0.42 18.24
C ASN A 258 -15.73 -0.59 17.53
N ARG A 259 -15.79 -0.98 16.25
CA ARG A 259 -14.62 -1.01 15.35
C ARG A 259 -14.70 0.10 14.32
N ILE A 260 -13.52 0.49 13.80
CA ILE A 260 -13.41 1.27 12.58
C ILE A 260 -13.38 0.27 11.42
N PHE A 261 -14.40 0.29 10.55
CA PHE A 261 -14.50 -0.63 9.43
C PHE A 261 -13.87 -0.02 8.18
N PHE A 262 -13.14 -0.84 7.44
CA PHE A 262 -12.55 -0.46 6.17
C PHE A 262 -12.75 -1.59 5.17
N GLY A 263 -12.74 -1.29 3.88
CA GLY A 263 -12.96 -2.32 2.87
C GLY A 263 -12.43 -1.92 1.51
N ARG A 264 -11.84 -2.91 0.83
CA ARG A 264 -11.47 -2.79 -0.57
C ARG A 264 -12.66 -3.18 -1.45
N TYR A 265 -13.07 -2.28 -2.33
CA TYR A 265 -14.14 -2.48 -3.30
C TYR A 265 -13.59 -2.48 -4.74
N THR A 266 -12.96 -3.57 -5.16
CA THR A 266 -12.39 -3.73 -6.50
C THR A 266 -13.08 -4.87 -7.26
N GLY A 267 -12.61 -5.15 -8.48
CA GLY A 267 -13.01 -6.33 -9.25
C GLY A 267 -12.82 -7.66 -8.51
N GLN A 268 -11.81 -7.73 -7.63
CA GLN A 268 -11.43 -8.92 -6.87
C GLN A 268 -12.24 -9.13 -5.58
N THR A 269 -12.97 -8.12 -5.10
CA THR A 269 -13.78 -8.25 -3.89
C THR A 269 -14.88 -9.31 -4.09
N PRO A 270 -14.92 -10.36 -3.24
CA PRO A 270 -15.97 -11.38 -3.25
C PRO A 270 -17.38 -10.79 -3.20
N GLY A 271 -18.33 -11.47 -3.85
CA GLY A 271 -19.71 -11.00 -3.97
C GLY A 271 -19.93 -10.19 -5.24
N GLY A 272 -20.74 -10.74 -6.16
CA GLY A 272 -21.18 -10.01 -7.35
C GLY A 272 -22.22 -8.93 -7.03
N PRO A 273 -22.46 -7.96 -7.92
CA PRO A 273 -23.52 -6.95 -7.77
C PRO A 273 -24.88 -7.60 -7.46
N CYS A 274 -25.48 -7.24 -6.32
CA CYS A 274 -26.78 -7.74 -5.90
C CYS A 274 -27.89 -7.10 -6.75
N TYR A 275 -28.09 -7.61 -7.96
CA TYR A 275 -28.96 -6.97 -8.97
C TYR A 275 -30.47 -6.95 -8.63
N TRP A 276 -30.92 -7.52 -7.49
CA TRP A 276 -32.30 -8.00 -7.42
C TRP A 276 -33.20 -7.49 -6.28
N ARG A 277 -32.69 -6.84 -5.21
CA ARG A 277 -33.56 -6.47 -4.05
C ARG A 277 -34.64 -5.40 -4.34
N PRO A 278 -34.37 -4.27 -5.01
CA PRO A 278 -35.39 -3.24 -5.23
C PRO A 278 -36.51 -3.72 -6.16
N HIS A 279 -36.14 -4.35 -7.27
CA HIS A 279 -37.11 -4.93 -8.17
C HIS A 279 -37.86 -6.11 -7.55
N GLU A 280 -37.28 -6.98 -6.71
CA GLU A 280 -38.05 -8.05 -6.03
C GLU A 280 -39.23 -7.52 -5.17
N ARG A 281 -39.08 -6.36 -4.53
CA ARG A 281 -40.18 -5.72 -3.79
C ARG A 281 -41.28 -5.18 -4.73
N GLU A 282 -40.90 -4.64 -5.88
CA GLU A 282 -41.84 -4.25 -6.95
C GLU A 282 -42.47 -5.48 -7.64
N LEU A 283 -41.73 -6.58 -7.75
CA LEU A 283 -42.15 -7.85 -8.33
C LEU A 283 -43.15 -8.57 -7.42
N ARG A 284 -42.97 -8.50 -6.09
CA ARG A 284 -43.99 -8.93 -5.12
C ARG A 284 -45.26 -8.08 -5.20
N ARG A 285 -45.20 -6.86 -5.76
CA ARG A 285 -46.38 -6.03 -6.05
C ARG A 285 -46.98 -6.31 -7.43
N SER A 286 -46.21 -6.86 -8.37
CA SER A 286 -46.70 -7.29 -9.68
C SER A 286 -47.58 -8.53 -9.54
N GLY A 287 -48.84 -8.42 -9.97
CA GLY A 287 -49.91 -9.38 -9.67
C GLY A 287 -51.13 -8.76 -8.97
N LYS A 288 -51.04 -7.49 -8.56
CA LYS A 288 -52.21 -6.66 -8.24
C LYS A 288 -52.87 -6.15 -9.53
N PRO A 289 -54.20 -5.94 -9.56
CA PRO A 289 -54.87 -5.37 -10.74
C PRO A 289 -54.22 -4.02 -11.11
N GLY A 290 -53.77 -3.86 -12.36
CA GLY A 290 -53.20 -2.60 -12.87
C GLY A 290 -51.67 -2.51 -12.97
N THR A 291 -50.91 -3.58 -12.70
CA THR A 291 -49.43 -3.58 -12.86
C THR A 291 -48.96 -4.26 -14.14
N THR A 292 -47.91 -3.72 -14.78
CA THR A 292 -47.26 -4.31 -15.97
C THR A 292 -46.77 -5.74 -15.67
N PRO A 293 -47.06 -6.73 -16.54
CA PRO A 293 -46.57 -8.09 -16.38
C PRO A 293 -45.04 -8.16 -16.38
N LEU A 294 -44.47 -9.00 -15.53
CA LEU A 294 -43.02 -9.14 -15.36
C LEU A 294 -42.26 -9.44 -16.66
N LYS A 295 -42.84 -10.28 -17.53
CA LYS A 295 -42.25 -10.62 -18.83
C LYS A 295 -42.00 -9.38 -19.71
N ASP A 296 -42.79 -8.31 -19.56
CA ASP A 296 -42.72 -7.12 -20.40
C ASP A 296 -41.70 -6.09 -19.87
N LEU A 297 -41.18 -6.29 -18.66
CA LEU A 297 -40.16 -5.45 -18.03
C LEU A 297 -38.73 -5.96 -18.23
N ILE A 298 -38.56 -7.21 -18.68
CA ILE A 298 -37.24 -7.85 -18.79
C ILE A 298 -36.85 -7.98 -20.28
N PRO A 299 -35.80 -7.28 -20.74
CA PRO A 299 -35.28 -7.44 -22.10
C PRO A 299 -34.97 -8.90 -22.43
N GLY A 300 -35.48 -9.40 -23.56
CA GLY A 300 -35.27 -10.78 -24.01
C GLY A 300 -36.21 -11.83 -23.41
N VAL A 301 -37.10 -11.46 -22.50
CA VAL A 301 -38.18 -12.35 -22.01
C VAL A 301 -39.45 -12.06 -22.80
N HIS A 302 -39.96 -13.05 -23.54
CA HIS A 302 -41.09 -12.86 -24.46
C HIS A 302 -42.22 -13.88 -24.24
N SER A 303 -42.06 -14.80 -23.30
CA SER A 303 -43.01 -15.88 -23.00
C SER A 303 -42.87 -16.39 -21.56
N GLU A 304 -43.89 -17.07 -21.04
CA GLU A 304 -43.82 -17.72 -19.72
C GLU A 304 -42.68 -18.75 -19.61
N ARG A 305 -42.34 -19.41 -20.72
CA ARG A 305 -41.20 -20.34 -20.80
C ARG A 305 -39.87 -19.62 -20.63
N THR A 306 -39.65 -18.54 -21.37
CA THR A 306 -38.43 -17.72 -21.25
C THR A 306 -38.32 -17.04 -19.89
N LEU A 307 -39.45 -16.62 -19.31
CA LEU A 307 -39.50 -16.10 -17.94
C LEU A 307 -39.09 -17.16 -16.91
N THR A 308 -39.56 -18.40 -17.07
CA THR A 308 -39.20 -19.52 -16.19
C THR A 308 -37.73 -19.88 -16.29
N GLN A 309 -37.18 -19.97 -17.51
CA GLN A 309 -35.76 -20.21 -17.74
C GLN A 309 -34.88 -19.10 -17.16
N TRP A 310 -35.29 -17.85 -17.36
CA TRP A 310 -34.63 -16.69 -16.81
C TRP A 310 -34.63 -16.70 -15.27
N LYS A 311 -35.78 -17.01 -14.63
CA LYS A 311 -35.87 -17.18 -13.16
C LYS A 311 -34.93 -18.26 -12.65
N GLN A 312 -34.83 -19.39 -13.35
CA GLN A 312 -33.90 -20.47 -13.01
C GLN A 312 -32.45 -20.01 -13.16
N GLN A 313 -32.09 -19.32 -14.24
CA GLN A 313 -30.74 -18.81 -14.47
C GLN A 313 -30.32 -17.80 -13.38
N VAL A 314 -31.22 -16.90 -12.98
CA VAL A 314 -30.99 -15.94 -11.89
C VAL A 314 -30.80 -16.65 -10.56
N ALA A 315 -31.65 -17.64 -10.24
CA ALA A 315 -31.53 -18.44 -9.03
C ALA A 315 -30.19 -19.20 -8.97
N SER A 316 -29.80 -19.86 -10.05
CA SER A 316 -28.51 -20.57 -10.16
C SER A 316 -27.32 -19.61 -10.07
N SER A 317 -27.39 -18.45 -10.73
CA SER A 317 -26.33 -17.43 -10.67
C SER A 317 -26.16 -16.87 -9.26
N ARG A 318 -27.26 -16.67 -8.54
CA ARG A 318 -27.25 -16.24 -7.14
C ARG A 318 -26.66 -17.31 -6.23
N GLN A 319 -27.07 -18.56 -6.42
CA GLN A 319 -26.53 -19.69 -5.66
C GLN A 319 -25.01 -19.78 -5.82
N ARG A 320 -24.53 -19.76 -7.06
CA ARG A 320 -23.09 -19.82 -7.36
C ARG A 320 -22.31 -18.68 -6.69
N ARG A 321 -22.83 -17.46 -6.69
CA ARG A 321 -22.17 -16.33 -6.03
C ARG A 321 -22.06 -16.49 -4.51
N ILE A 322 -23.03 -17.17 -3.89
CA ILE A 322 -22.97 -17.48 -2.45
C ILE A 322 -21.93 -18.58 -2.22
N GLU A 323 -21.89 -19.61 -3.07
CA GLU A 323 -20.86 -20.66 -3.05
C GLU A 323 -19.47 -20.05 -3.15
N ASP A 324 -19.22 -19.26 -4.19
CA ASP A 324 -17.94 -18.57 -4.43
C ASP A 324 -17.52 -17.73 -3.20
N MET A 325 -18.49 -17.09 -2.53
CA MET A 325 -18.24 -16.28 -1.35
C MET A 325 -17.91 -17.14 -0.13
N LEU A 326 -18.64 -18.23 0.11
CA LEU A 326 -18.36 -19.18 1.20
C LEU A 326 -16.99 -19.84 1.02
N GLU A 327 -16.63 -20.21 -0.21
CA GLU A 327 -15.32 -20.75 -0.57
C GLU A 327 -14.20 -19.71 -0.37
N ALA A 328 -14.43 -18.46 -0.77
CA ALA A 328 -13.46 -17.38 -0.55
C ALA A 328 -13.20 -17.13 0.94
N TYR A 329 -14.25 -17.07 1.76
CA TYR A 329 -14.09 -16.91 3.21
C TYR A 329 -13.42 -18.11 3.86
N ALA A 330 -13.77 -19.35 3.48
CA ALA A 330 -13.10 -20.54 3.99
C ALA A 330 -11.60 -20.54 3.66
N ARG A 331 -11.22 -20.10 2.47
CA ARG A 331 -9.82 -19.93 2.08
C ARG A 331 -9.10 -18.90 2.93
N MET A 332 -9.73 -17.75 3.18
CA MET A 332 -9.17 -16.69 4.02
C MET A 332 -8.99 -17.15 5.48
N GLU A 333 -9.93 -17.93 6.01
CA GLU A 333 -9.82 -18.55 7.34
C GLU A 333 -8.63 -19.50 7.47
N ASP A 334 -8.48 -20.41 6.50
CA ASP A 334 -7.39 -21.37 6.51
C ASP A 334 -6.05 -20.66 6.40
N LEU A 335 -5.95 -19.66 5.51
CA LEU A 335 -4.77 -18.81 5.37
C LEU A 335 -4.44 -18.06 6.67
N GLN A 336 -5.42 -17.42 7.30
CA GLN A 336 -5.24 -16.73 8.58
C GLN A 336 -4.80 -17.69 9.69
N ARG A 337 -5.35 -18.91 9.73
CA ARG A 337 -4.95 -19.92 10.71
C ARG A 337 -3.50 -20.34 10.51
N ASP A 338 -3.07 -20.50 9.27
CA ASP A 338 -1.70 -20.88 8.94
C ASP A 338 -0.71 -19.75 9.26
N VAL A 339 -1.06 -18.50 8.95
CA VAL A 339 -0.29 -17.31 9.34
C VAL A 339 -0.14 -17.21 10.86
N ARG A 340 -1.24 -17.33 11.61
CA ARG A 340 -1.22 -17.30 13.09
C ARG A 340 -0.38 -18.44 13.67
N ARG A 341 -0.43 -19.64 13.07
CA ARG A 341 0.42 -20.78 13.47
C ARG A 341 1.90 -20.52 13.23
N GLN A 342 2.26 -19.96 12.07
CA GLN A 342 3.65 -19.64 11.73
C GLN A 342 4.25 -18.62 12.70
N ILE A 343 3.46 -17.61 13.08
CA ILE A 343 3.85 -16.54 14.02
C ILE A 343 3.61 -16.95 15.50
N LYS A 344 3.17 -18.19 15.75
CA LYS A 344 2.89 -18.74 17.10
C LYS A 344 1.89 -17.91 17.93
N LEU A 345 0.91 -17.31 17.27
CA LEU A 345 -0.22 -16.61 17.91
C LEU A 345 -1.33 -17.59 18.30
N GLN A 346 -2.10 -17.23 19.34
CA GLN A 346 -3.33 -17.96 19.65
C GLN A 346 -4.36 -17.77 18.53
N PRO A 347 -5.30 -18.73 18.33
CA PRO A 347 -6.25 -18.68 17.22
C PRO A 347 -7.12 -17.43 17.15
N GLU A 348 -7.34 -16.72 18.27
CA GLU A 348 -8.17 -15.51 18.33
C GLU A 348 -7.36 -14.21 18.39
N GLN A 349 -6.04 -14.30 18.50
CA GLN A 349 -5.14 -13.16 18.61
C GLN A 349 -4.75 -12.62 17.24
N GLN A 350 -4.60 -11.31 17.15
CA GLN A 350 -3.92 -10.64 16.05
C GLN A 350 -2.48 -10.32 16.42
N ALA A 351 -1.67 -10.01 15.40
CA ALA A 351 -0.37 -9.42 15.64
C ALA A 351 -0.52 -8.01 16.27
N GLY A 352 0.47 -7.63 17.06
CA GLY A 352 0.62 -6.32 17.68
C GLY A 352 2.11 -6.02 17.88
N TRP A 353 2.44 -5.09 18.78
CA TRP A 353 3.85 -4.73 19.03
C TRP A 353 4.65 -5.77 19.82
N SER A 354 4.01 -6.84 20.30
CA SER A 354 4.72 -7.99 20.89
C SER A 354 5.46 -8.85 19.87
N GLN A 355 5.10 -8.74 18.58
CA GLN A 355 5.69 -9.48 17.47
C GLN A 355 6.84 -8.69 16.84
N SER A 356 7.76 -9.38 16.17
CA SER A 356 8.80 -8.74 15.35
C SER A 356 8.19 -8.00 14.15
N ASP A 357 8.96 -7.10 13.52
CA ASP A 357 8.46 -6.39 12.34
C ASP A 357 8.16 -7.32 11.16
N GLU A 358 8.98 -8.36 10.94
CA GLU A 358 8.75 -9.39 9.91
C GLU A 358 7.46 -10.19 10.18
N GLU A 359 7.22 -10.56 11.44
CA GLU A 359 6.01 -11.25 11.86
C GLU A 359 4.77 -10.38 11.65
N ARG A 360 4.86 -9.08 11.97
CA ARG A 360 3.77 -8.13 11.75
C ARG A 360 3.48 -7.91 10.28
N GLU A 361 4.52 -7.75 9.46
CA GLU A 361 4.38 -7.62 8.01
C GLU A 361 3.66 -8.85 7.43
N THR A 362 4.06 -10.05 7.84
CA THR A 362 3.42 -11.30 7.45
C THR A 362 1.97 -11.39 7.92
N ALA A 363 1.68 -10.99 9.16
CA ALA A 363 0.33 -11.03 9.72
C ALA A 363 -0.65 -10.11 8.99
N PHE A 364 -0.21 -8.90 8.64
CA PHE A 364 -1.06 -7.88 8.03
C PHE A 364 -1.05 -7.91 6.49
N ALA A 365 -0.17 -8.70 5.87
CA ALA A 365 -0.21 -8.96 4.43
C ALA A 365 -1.55 -9.58 3.98
N PHE A 366 -2.23 -10.31 4.87
CA PHE A 366 -3.47 -11.02 4.56
C PHE A 366 -4.67 -10.47 5.36
N PRO A 367 -5.88 -10.48 4.78
CA PRO A 367 -7.09 -10.04 5.48
C PRO A 367 -7.46 -10.98 6.63
N SER A 368 -8.00 -10.41 7.73
CA SER A 368 -8.65 -11.20 8.77
C SER A 368 -10.17 -11.20 8.60
N THR A 369 -10.77 -12.38 8.65
CA THR A 369 -12.23 -12.59 8.60
C THR A 369 -12.95 -12.18 9.89
N ASP A 370 -12.22 -12.11 11.01
CA ASP A 370 -12.73 -11.66 12.32
C ASP A 370 -12.42 -10.18 12.61
N GLY A 371 -11.96 -9.45 11.59
CA GLY A 371 -11.39 -8.11 11.66
C GLY A 371 -12.37 -6.95 11.45
N GLY A 372 -11.80 -5.74 11.45
CA GLY A 372 -12.45 -4.52 10.97
C GLY A 372 -12.46 -4.41 9.43
N GLU A 373 -11.74 -5.28 8.72
CA GLU A 373 -11.82 -5.34 7.26
C GLU A 373 -13.13 -6.01 6.82
N MET A 374 -13.85 -5.33 5.93
CA MET A 374 -15.02 -5.87 5.25
C MET A 374 -14.57 -6.59 3.99
N LEU A 375 -14.85 -7.89 3.89
CA LEU A 375 -14.28 -8.74 2.82
C LEU A 375 -15.24 -9.03 1.68
N SER A 376 -16.54 -8.76 1.85
CA SER A 376 -17.53 -8.97 0.79
C SER A 376 -18.15 -7.66 0.30
N ARG A 377 -18.44 -7.58 -1.01
CA ARG A 377 -19.20 -6.46 -1.57
C ARG A 377 -20.58 -6.36 -0.94
N TRP A 378 -21.18 -7.49 -0.59
CA TRP A 378 -22.50 -7.52 0.01
C TRP A 378 -22.51 -6.86 1.39
N ASP A 379 -21.54 -7.19 2.26
CA ASP A 379 -21.41 -6.57 3.58
C ASP A 379 -21.23 -5.05 3.45
N MET A 380 -20.39 -4.61 2.50
CA MET A 380 -20.17 -3.19 2.23
C MET A 380 -21.41 -2.50 1.63
N GLN A 381 -22.13 -3.17 0.72
CA GLN A 381 -23.37 -2.65 0.11
C GLN A 381 -24.47 -2.46 1.15
N LYS A 382 -24.55 -3.39 2.11
CA LYS A 382 -25.54 -3.37 3.18
C LYS A 382 -25.19 -2.33 4.25
N THR A 383 -23.94 -2.33 4.70
CA THR A 383 -23.42 -1.45 5.76
C THR A 383 -22.09 -0.85 5.33
N PRO A 384 -22.08 0.31 4.64
CA PRO A 384 -20.88 0.89 4.06
C PRO A 384 -19.75 1.10 5.08
N PRO A 385 -18.51 0.67 4.79
CA PRO A 385 -17.38 0.83 5.71
C PRO A 385 -17.08 2.31 5.98
N ASP A 386 -16.42 2.59 7.10
CA ASP A 386 -15.96 3.95 7.42
C ASP A 386 -14.94 4.44 6.40
N ILE A 387 -14.03 3.56 5.97
CA ILE A 387 -13.01 3.83 4.95
C ILE A 387 -13.23 2.89 3.77
N LEU A 388 -13.64 3.42 2.63
CA LEU A 388 -13.79 2.65 1.39
C LEU A 388 -12.58 2.89 0.49
N ILE A 389 -11.92 1.81 0.09
CA ILE A 389 -10.81 1.85 -0.88
C ILE A 389 -11.29 1.29 -2.21
N THR A 390 -11.17 2.06 -3.28
CA THR A 390 -11.59 1.63 -4.63
C THR A 390 -10.69 2.23 -5.72
N ASN A 391 -11.00 1.93 -6.98
CA ASN A 391 -10.35 2.50 -8.15
C ASN A 391 -11.36 3.23 -9.03
N ILE A 392 -10.87 3.96 -10.03
CA ILE A 392 -11.70 4.79 -10.92
C ILE A 392 -12.75 3.97 -11.66
N SER A 393 -12.36 2.81 -12.20
CA SER A 393 -13.27 1.92 -12.94
C SER A 393 -14.42 1.42 -12.06
N MET A 394 -14.13 1.09 -10.80
CA MET A 394 -15.14 0.66 -9.85
C MET A 394 -15.99 1.81 -9.33
N LEU A 395 -15.43 3.01 -9.14
CA LEU A 395 -16.24 4.19 -8.83
C LEU A 395 -17.27 4.47 -9.93
N ASN A 396 -16.87 4.42 -11.20
CA ASN A 396 -17.79 4.57 -12.34
C ASN A 396 -18.92 3.53 -12.29
N ALA A 397 -18.56 2.26 -12.05
CA ALA A 397 -19.54 1.19 -11.89
C ALA A 397 -20.49 1.42 -10.71
N MET A 398 -19.99 1.85 -9.55
CA MET A 398 -20.78 2.14 -8.35
C MET A 398 -21.79 3.27 -8.56
N LEU A 399 -21.39 4.33 -9.27
CA LEU A 399 -22.26 5.49 -9.54
C LEU A 399 -23.42 5.16 -10.49
N SER A 400 -23.22 4.16 -11.36
CA SER A 400 -24.15 3.75 -12.41
C SER A 400 -25.05 2.58 -12.00
N ARG A 401 -24.59 1.66 -11.14
CA ARG A 401 -25.33 0.44 -10.76
C ARG A 401 -26.32 0.70 -9.63
N SER A 402 -27.41 -0.07 -9.62
CA SER A 402 -28.45 -0.02 -8.58
C SER A 402 -28.00 -0.66 -7.26
N SER A 403 -27.08 -1.63 -7.31
CA SER A 403 -26.63 -2.38 -6.14
C SER A 403 -25.91 -1.52 -5.10
N GLU A 404 -25.19 -0.48 -5.53
CA GLU A 404 -24.40 0.40 -4.67
C GLU A 404 -25.14 1.69 -4.27
N GLN A 405 -26.36 1.92 -4.80
CA GLN A 405 -27.16 3.09 -4.46
C GLN A 405 -27.40 3.21 -2.95
N CYS A 406 -27.68 2.08 -2.29
CA CYS A 406 -27.90 2.05 -0.85
C CYS A 406 -26.70 2.59 -0.08
N MET A 407 -25.46 2.35 -0.55
CA MET A 407 -24.26 2.87 0.11
C MET A 407 -24.16 4.39 -0.01
N LEU A 408 -24.46 4.92 -1.21
CA LEU A 408 -24.41 6.36 -1.49
C LEU A 408 -25.53 7.10 -0.75
N GLU A 409 -26.74 6.53 -0.72
CA GLU A 409 -27.89 7.07 0.02
C GLU A 409 -27.62 7.10 1.52
N GLN A 410 -27.15 6.00 2.11
CA GLN A 410 -26.78 5.98 3.54
C GLN A 410 -25.71 7.03 3.87
N THR A 411 -24.72 7.21 3.00
CA THR A 411 -23.66 8.22 3.18
C THR A 411 -24.21 9.64 3.06
N ARG A 412 -25.09 9.91 2.09
CA ARG A 412 -25.78 11.20 1.93
C ARG A 412 -26.67 11.52 3.12
N ASP A 413 -27.43 10.56 3.60
CA ASP A 413 -28.35 10.73 4.73
C ASP A 413 -27.55 10.96 6.02
N TRP A 414 -26.42 10.27 6.21
CA TRP A 414 -25.48 10.57 7.28
C TRP A 414 -24.94 12.01 7.18
N LEU A 415 -24.49 12.46 6.02
CA LEU A 415 -24.05 13.86 5.83
C LEU A 415 -25.16 14.87 6.16
N ALA A 416 -26.41 14.56 5.79
CA ALA A 416 -27.58 15.39 6.09
C ALA A 416 -27.98 15.40 7.56
N SER A 417 -27.68 14.33 8.31
CA SER A 417 -28.13 14.16 9.69
C SER A 417 -27.46 15.10 10.69
N ASP A 418 -26.23 15.56 10.39
CA ASP A 418 -25.48 16.45 11.27
C ASP A 418 -24.51 17.32 10.45
N PRO A 419 -24.58 18.67 10.53
CA PRO A 419 -23.69 19.57 9.78
C PRO A 419 -22.22 19.46 10.20
N ARG A 420 -21.90 18.75 11.28
CA ARG A 420 -20.53 18.43 11.73
C ARG A 420 -19.96 17.20 11.05
N ASN A 421 -20.74 16.42 10.29
CA ASN A 421 -20.25 15.25 9.56
C ASN A 421 -19.36 15.69 8.39
N ARG A 422 -18.30 14.92 8.12
CA ARG A 422 -17.25 15.26 7.16
C ARG A 422 -16.94 14.08 6.26
N PHE A 423 -17.11 14.25 4.96
CA PHE A 423 -16.70 13.26 3.96
C PHE A 423 -15.29 13.59 3.47
N THR A 424 -14.37 12.63 3.61
CA THR A 424 -12.99 12.79 3.12
C THR A 424 -12.82 12.06 1.80
N LEU A 425 -12.47 12.79 0.74
CA LEU A 425 -12.06 12.24 -0.54
C LEU A 425 -10.53 12.25 -0.61
N VAL A 426 -9.93 11.07 -0.70
CA VAL A 426 -8.49 10.90 -0.92
C VAL A 426 -8.26 10.47 -2.36
N ILE A 427 -7.42 11.22 -3.09
CA ILE A 427 -7.00 10.88 -4.46
C ILE A 427 -5.50 10.61 -4.45
N ASP A 428 -5.13 9.34 -4.56
CA ASP A 428 -3.73 8.93 -4.61
C ASP A 428 -3.17 9.07 -6.03
N GLU A 429 -1.92 9.55 -6.12
CA GLU A 429 -1.19 9.80 -7.37
C GLU A 429 -2.00 10.60 -8.40
N LEU A 430 -2.48 11.78 -7.99
CA LEU A 430 -3.22 12.72 -8.83
C LEU A 430 -2.49 13.06 -10.14
N HIS A 431 -1.16 12.98 -10.14
CA HIS A 431 -0.34 13.21 -11.33
C HIS A 431 -0.59 12.21 -12.47
N LEU A 432 -1.18 11.04 -12.20
CA LEU A 432 -1.55 10.07 -13.21
C LEU A 432 -2.86 10.42 -13.92
N GLN A 433 -3.67 11.31 -13.34
CA GLN A 433 -4.98 11.69 -13.85
C GLN A 433 -4.86 12.88 -14.81
N ARG A 434 -4.28 12.65 -16.00
CA ARG A 434 -4.05 13.68 -17.03
C ARG A 434 -4.73 13.31 -18.35
N GLY A 435 -4.84 14.30 -19.24
CA GLY A 435 -5.43 14.10 -20.57
C GLY A 435 -6.91 13.72 -20.52
N SER A 436 -7.37 12.92 -21.48
CA SER A 436 -8.78 12.51 -21.58
C SER A 436 -9.24 11.65 -20.40
N GLU A 437 -8.38 10.76 -19.90
CA GLU A 437 -8.68 9.91 -18.74
C GLU A 437 -8.85 10.75 -17.47
N GLY A 438 -7.98 11.75 -17.28
CA GLY A 438 -8.11 12.72 -16.19
C GLY A 438 -9.42 13.51 -16.23
N THR A 439 -9.87 13.91 -17.42
CA THR A 439 -11.17 14.60 -17.59
C THR A 439 -12.35 13.70 -17.22
N GLU A 440 -12.36 12.44 -17.68
CA GLU A 440 -13.41 11.48 -17.29
C GLU A 440 -13.43 11.26 -15.77
N PHE A 441 -12.25 11.09 -15.17
CA PHE A 441 -12.10 10.97 -13.72
C PHE A 441 -12.68 12.17 -12.98
N MET A 442 -12.40 13.39 -13.43
CA MET A 442 -12.99 14.60 -12.84
C MET A 442 -14.52 14.59 -12.92
N TYR A 443 -15.11 14.24 -14.07
CA TYR A 443 -16.58 14.13 -14.18
C TYR A 443 -17.18 13.08 -13.23
N LEU A 444 -16.49 11.96 -13.00
CA LEU A 444 -16.92 10.96 -12.02
C LEU A 444 -16.90 11.50 -10.59
N VAL A 445 -15.85 12.25 -10.21
CA VAL A 445 -15.78 12.92 -8.91
C VAL A 445 -16.93 13.93 -8.76
N ARG A 446 -17.21 14.73 -9.80
CA ARG A 446 -18.35 15.67 -9.82
C ARG A 446 -19.68 14.96 -9.61
N LEU A 447 -19.90 13.86 -10.32
CA LEU A 447 -21.10 13.04 -10.17
C LEU A 447 -21.21 12.46 -8.76
N LEU A 448 -20.11 12.00 -8.17
CA LEU A 448 -20.09 11.54 -6.78
C LEU A 448 -20.52 12.66 -5.82
N MET A 449 -20.00 13.88 -5.96
CA MET A 449 -20.39 15.01 -5.10
C MET A 449 -21.89 15.26 -5.16
N VAL A 450 -22.47 15.28 -6.36
CA VAL A 450 -23.93 15.42 -6.56
C VAL A 450 -24.71 14.29 -5.90
N ARG A 451 -24.24 13.04 -6.04
CA ARG A 451 -24.89 11.87 -5.41
C ARG A 451 -24.89 11.94 -3.89
N LEU A 452 -23.85 12.52 -3.30
CA LEU A 452 -23.71 12.73 -1.85
C LEU A 452 -24.37 14.02 -1.36
N GLY A 453 -24.92 14.86 -2.26
CA GLY A 453 -25.50 16.17 -1.92
C GLY A 453 -24.47 17.23 -1.55
N LEU A 454 -23.20 17.01 -1.88
CA LEU A 454 -22.08 17.93 -1.60
C LEU A 454 -21.91 18.99 -2.68
N ASP A 455 -22.77 19.01 -3.71
CA ASP A 455 -22.88 20.10 -4.69
C ASP A 455 -23.57 21.34 -4.11
N GLN A 456 -24.31 21.20 -3.01
CA GLN A 456 -24.99 22.29 -2.32
C GLN A 456 -23.99 23.15 -1.54
N SER A 457 -23.99 24.47 -1.77
CA SER A 457 -23.03 25.41 -1.16
C SER A 457 -23.02 25.38 0.37
N GLU A 458 -24.17 25.15 1.00
CA GLU A 458 -24.31 24.99 2.45
C GLU A 458 -23.65 23.74 3.02
N ARG A 459 -23.19 22.80 2.17
CA ARG A 459 -22.53 21.55 2.56
C ARG A 459 -21.09 21.44 2.06
N HIS A 460 -20.58 22.42 1.32
CA HIS A 460 -19.20 22.41 0.81
C HIS A 460 -18.16 22.26 1.94
N HIS A 461 -18.43 22.83 3.12
CA HIS A 461 -17.56 22.69 4.30
C HIS A 461 -17.49 21.25 4.85
N GLN A 462 -18.43 20.38 4.45
CA GLN A 462 -18.44 18.97 4.83
C GLN A 462 -17.47 18.13 3.99
N LEU A 463 -17.02 18.62 2.83
CA LEU A 463 -16.04 17.93 1.99
C LEU A 463 -14.60 18.24 2.45
N ARG A 464 -13.77 17.21 2.50
CA ARG A 464 -12.33 17.30 2.73
C ARG A 464 -11.59 16.63 1.60
N LEU A 465 -10.76 17.39 0.90
CA LEU A 465 -9.99 16.89 -0.24
C LEU A 465 -8.54 16.69 0.19
N LEU A 466 -8.08 15.44 0.13
CA LEU A 466 -6.69 15.08 0.35
C LEU A 466 -6.14 14.39 -0.90
N SER A 467 -4.91 14.69 -1.27
CA SER A 467 -4.31 14.07 -2.43
C SER A 467 -2.81 13.90 -2.29
N SER A 468 -2.27 12.92 -3.00
CA SER A 468 -0.84 12.73 -3.16
C SER A 468 -0.43 12.94 -4.61
N SER A 469 0.77 13.48 -4.82
CA SER A 469 1.34 13.64 -6.15
C SER A 469 2.86 13.56 -6.08
N ALA A 470 3.49 12.75 -6.93
CA ALA A 470 4.94 12.74 -7.06
C ALA A 470 5.48 13.91 -7.91
N SER A 471 4.67 14.43 -8.83
CA SER A 471 5.13 15.32 -9.91
C SER A 471 4.12 16.41 -10.25
N LEU A 472 3.77 17.21 -9.25
CA LEU A 472 3.05 18.47 -9.46
C LEU A 472 4.05 19.63 -9.32
N PRO A 473 4.46 20.27 -10.42
CA PRO A 473 5.35 21.43 -10.37
C PRO A 473 4.79 22.53 -9.46
N ASP A 474 5.58 22.95 -8.47
CA ASP A 474 5.24 24.02 -7.53
C ASP A 474 6.04 25.31 -7.78
N LYS A 475 7.03 25.25 -8.69
CA LYS A 475 7.92 26.35 -9.08
C LYS A 475 8.03 26.46 -10.61
N GLY A 476 8.32 27.67 -11.09
CA GLY A 476 8.49 27.98 -12.52
C GLY A 476 7.17 28.07 -13.30
N ASP A 477 7.27 28.15 -14.63
CA ASP A 477 6.12 28.37 -15.52
C ASP A 477 5.07 27.25 -15.43
N CYS A 478 5.50 26.00 -15.20
CA CYS A 478 4.61 24.85 -15.01
C CYS A 478 3.83 24.87 -13.68
N ALA A 479 4.19 25.75 -12.74
CA ALA A 479 3.46 25.89 -11.48
C ALA A 479 2.09 26.53 -11.68
N GLU A 480 1.98 27.52 -12.57
CA GLU A 480 0.69 28.17 -12.88
C GLU A 480 -0.27 27.20 -13.56
N GLU A 481 0.23 26.35 -14.47
CA GLU A 481 -0.56 25.28 -15.10
C GLU A 481 -1.07 24.27 -14.06
N SER A 482 -0.25 23.93 -13.07
CA SER A 482 -0.63 23.05 -11.98
C SER A 482 -1.73 23.64 -11.11
N LEU A 483 -1.68 24.95 -10.83
CA LEU A 483 -2.71 25.67 -10.09
C LEU A 483 -4.01 25.79 -10.87
N ASP A 484 -3.95 26.04 -12.17
CA ASP A 484 -5.13 26.07 -13.04
C ASP A 484 -5.79 24.69 -13.11
N PHE A 485 -5.00 23.61 -13.25
CA PHE A 485 -5.51 22.24 -13.17
C PHE A 485 -6.26 21.96 -11.87
N LEU A 486 -5.66 22.30 -10.71
CA LEU A 486 -6.29 22.08 -9.41
C LEU A 486 -7.57 22.91 -9.24
N ARG A 487 -7.55 24.16 -9.70
CA ARG A 487 -8.75 25.00 -9.71
C ARG A 487 -9.85 24.37 -10.54
N ASP A 488 -9.58 24.04 -11.78
CA ASP A 488 -10.61 23.55 -12.71
C ASP A 488 -11.15 22.16 -12.28
N ALA A 489 -10.30 21.36 -11.64
CA ALA A 489 -10.66 20.08 -11.05
C ALA A 489 -11.64 20.23 -9.86
N PHE A 490 -11.40 21.16 -8.93
CA PHE A 490 -11.99 21.10 -7.59
C PHE A 490 -12.66 22.40 -7.08
N ALA A 491 -12.58 23.51 -7.82
CA ALA A 491 -13.09 24.81 -7.37
C ALA A 491 -14.58 24.79 -7.01
N ASP A 492 -15.36 23.91 -7.64
CA ASP A 492 -16.82 23.88 -7.47
C ASP A 492 -17.31 23.07 -6.25
N PHE A 493 -16.41 22.42 -5.49
CA PHE A 493 -16.81 21.44 -4.46
C PHE A 493 -16.17 21.58 -3.09
N SER A 494 -14.98 22.19 -2.99
CA SER A 494 -14.09 21.97 -1.84
C SER A 494 -13.64 23.22 -1.08
N LEU A 495 -13.82 24.41 -1.67
CA LEU A 495 -13.40 25.66 -1.08
C LEU A 495 -14.54 26.70 -1.24
N PRO A 496 -14.56 27.78 -0.45
CA PRO A 496 -15.57 28.83 -0.59
C PRO A 496 -15.63 29.32 -2.05
N GLU A 497 -16.85 29.55 -2.54
CA GLU A 497 -17.13 30.12 -3.86
C GLU A 497 -16.21 31.32 -4.14
N GLY A 498 -15.48 31.31 -5.26
CA GLY A 498 -14.52 32.37 -5.62
C GLY A 498 -13.09 32.20 -5.09
N SER A 499 -12.70 30.97 -4.70
CA SER A 499 -11.33 30.67 -4.28
C SER A 499 -10.29 31.02 -5.36
N LYS A 500 -9.43 31.98 -5.04
CA LYS A 500 -8.36 32.49 -5.92
C LYS A 500 -7.24 31.45 -6.08
N ARG A 501 -6.40 31.60 -7.11
CA ARG A 501 -5.19 30.75 -7.34
C ARG A 501 -4.31 30.59 -6.09
N ASP A 502 -4.19 31.64 -5.28
CA ASP A 502 -3.42 31.62 -4.04
C ASP A 502 -3.92 30.60 -3.01
N THR A 503 -5.22 30.28 -3.02
CA THR A 503 -5.78 29.26 -2.13
C THR A 503 -5.27 27.87 -2.52
N TRP A 504 -5.21 27.57 -3.82
CA TRP A 504 -4.66 26.30 -4.33
C TRP A 504 -3.15 26.21 -4.10
N ARG A 505 -2.43 27.33 -4.17
CA ARG A 505 -1.01 27.36 -3.82
C ARG A 505 -0.79 26.97 -2.35
N LYS A 506 -1.65 27.40 -1.43
CA LYS A 506 -1.62 27.01 -0.01
C LYS A 506 -2.10 25.58 0.25
N ALA A 507 -2.77 24.94 -0.70
CA ALA A 507 -3.20 23.55 -0.58
C ALA A 507 -2.03 22.58 -0.88
N ILE A 508 -1.05 23.00 -1.67
CA ILE A 508 0.15 22.22 -1.99
C ILE A 508 1.08 22.20 -0.78
N VAL A 509 1.42 20.99 -0.33
CA VAL A 509 2.30 20.72 0.82
C VAL A 509 3.55 19.99 0.31
N PRO A 510 4.66 20.70 0.03
CA PRO A 510 5.87 20.08 -0.45
C PRO A 510 6.59 19.29 0.64
N GLY A 511 7.07 18.09 0.28
CA GLY A 511 8.02 17.36 1.11
C GLY A 511 9.37 18.06 1.09
N MET A 512 9.86 18.50 2.24
CA MET A 512 11.16 19.15 2.35
C MET A 512 12.26 18.10 2.44
N ILE A 513 13.18 18.10 1.49
CA ILE A 513 14.37 17.23 1.50
C ILE A 513 15.36 17.80 2.52
N LYS A 514 15.82 16.95 3.43
CA LYS A 514 16.83 17.28 4.42
C LYS A 514 18.16 17.51 3.71
N SER A 515 18.70 18.72 3.82
CA SER A 515 20.05 19.00 3.34
C SER A 515 21.05 18.19 4.17
N ARG A 516 21.91 17.44 3.49
CA ARG A 516 23.04 16.80 4.17
C ARG A 516 24.11 17.86 4.40
N PRO A 517 24.62 18.04 5.63
CA PRO A 517 25.76 18.91 5.85
C PRO A 517 26.92 18.43 4.96
N ASP A 518 27.63 19.35 4.32
CA ASP A 518 28.82 19.05 3.52
C ASP A 518 29.93 18.55 4.44
N GLN A 519 29.85 17.28 4.81
CA GLN A 519 30.93 16.57 5.47
C GLN A 519 31.83 16.05 4.36
N SER A 520 32.78 16.88 3.93
CA SER A 520 33.88 16.40 3.08
C SER A 520 34.42 15.10 3.69
N PRO A 521 34.41 13.98 2.95
CA PRO A 521 34.68 12.70 3.55
C PRO A 521 36.16 12.67 3.96
N LEU A 522 36.46 12.06 5.11
CA LEU A 522 37.82 11.95 5.64
C LEU A 522 38.78 11.27 4.64
N TRP A 523 38.23 10.48 3.72
CA TRP A 523 38.91 9.81 2.62
C TRP A 523 37.99 9.76 1.39
N LYS A 524 38.56 9.68 0.17
CA LYS A 524 37.80 9.60 -1.09
C LYS A 524 38.17 8.31 -1.82
N LEU A 525 37.21 7.75 -2.58
CA LEU A 525 37.48 6.61 -3.46
C LEU A 525 38.71 6.89 -4.36
N PRO A 526 39.57 5.88 -4.62
CA PRO A 526 40.72 6.05 -5.50
C PRO A 526 40.27 6.45 -6.89
N THR A 527 41.00 7.37 -7.53
CA THR A 527 40.69 7.82 -8.90
C THR A 527 41.25 6.89 -9.97
N ASP A 528 42.22 6.02 -9.62
CA ASP A 528 42.80 5.06 -10.56
C ASP A 528 41.87 3.85 -10.77
N PRO A 529 41.32 3.65 -11.98
CA PRO A 529 40.42 2.54 -12.24
C PRO A 529 41.11 1.17 -12.18
N ALA A 530 42.42 1.07 -12.45
CA ALA A 530 43.12 -0.21 -12.44
C ALA A 530 43.22 -0.78 -11.02
N SER A 531 43.68 0.04 -10.07
CA SER A 531 43.78 -0.33 -8.65
C SER A 531 42.43 -0.72 -8.05
N VAL A 532 41.35 0.01 -8.36
CA VAL A 532 40.00 -0.31 -7.89
C VAL A 532 39.53 -1.65 -8.46
N ARG A 533 39.71 -1.88 -9.77
CA ARG A 533 39.34 -3.13 -10.41
C ARG A 533 40.07 -4.32 -9.77
N GLU A 534 41.38 -4.23 -9.58
CA GLU A 534 42.18 -5.31 -9.01
C GLU A 534 41.77 -5.61 -7.57
N ALA A 535 41.61 -4.59 -6.73
CA ALA A 535 41.17 -4.73 -5.34
C ALA A 535 39.76 -5.37 -5.25
N CYS A 536 38.83 -4.90 -6.08
CA CYS A 536 37.47 -5.46 -6.12
C CYS A 536 37.46 -6.91 -6.61
N LEU A 537 38.20 -7.25 -7.67
CA LEU A 537 38.25 -8.62 -8.17
C LEU A 537 38.88 -9.58 -7.16
N ALA A 538 39.97 -9.17 -6.50
CA ALA A 538 40.61 -9.94 -5.44
C ALA A 538 39.65 -10.23 -4.27
N PHE A 539 38.79 -9.27 -3.90
CA PHE A 539 37.75 -9.48 -2.90
C PHE A 539 36.77 -10.58 -3.32
N TRP A 540 36.30 -10.58 -4.57
CA TRP A 540 35.36 -11.59 -5.09
C TRP A 540 35.98 -12.97 -5.32
N GLU A 541 37.30 -13.05 -5.48
CA GLU A 541 38.05 -14.30 -5.66
C GLU A 541 38.50 -14.93 -4.34
N SER A 542 38.31 -14.24 -3.20
CA SER A 542 38.62 -14.75 -1.88
C SER A 542 37.88 -16.07 -1.59
N PRO A 543 38.50 -17.06 -0.92
CA PRO A 543 37.84 -18.31 -0.52
C PRO A 543 36.61 -18.12 0.37
N LYS A 544 36.52 -16.96 1.05
CA LYS A 544 35.40 -16.54 1.88
C LYS A 544 34.47 -15.54 1.18
N ALA A 545 34.68 -15.29 -0.12
CA ALA A 545 33.78 -14.43 -0.88
C ALA A 545 32.35 -14.99 -0.79
N PRO A 546 31.33 -14.12 -0.81
CA PRO A 546 29.95 -14.54 -0.62
C PRO A 546 29.55 -15.47 -1.78
N THR A 547 29.46 -16.77 -1.51
CA THR A 547 29.04 -17.76 -2.51
C THR A 547 27.53 -17.78 -2.58
N ASP A 548 26.95 -17.26 -3.67
CA ASP A 548 25.55 -17.39 -4.14
C ASP A 548 24.39 -17.24 -3.13
N SER A 549 24.65 -16.85 -1.88
CA SER A 549 23.62 -16.56 -0.88
C SER A 549 22.98 -15.19 -1.09
N ASP A 550 21.78 -14.96 -0.55
CA ASP A 550 21.08 -13.68 -0.65
C ASP A 550 21.73 -12.55 0.18
N GLY A 551 22.71 -12.89 1.03
CA GLY A 551 23.54 -11.96 1.77
C GLY A 551 24.92 -11.73 1.12
N LEU A 552 25.33 -10.46 0.99
CA LEU A 552 26.67 -10.13 0.48
C LEU A 552 27.72 -9.98 1.60
N LEU A 553 27.35 -9.33 2.68
CA LEU A 553 28.26 -8.98 3.77
C LEU A 553 27.45 -9.01 5.08
N SER A 554 28.08 -9.51 6.14
CA SER A 554 27.51 -9.57 7.49
C SER A 554 27.92 -8.33 8.31
N LEU A 555 27.21 -8.06 9.41
CA LEU A 555 27.63 -7.02 10.37
C LEU A 555 29.00 -7.31 11.00
N GLU A 556 29.40 -8.58 11.06
CA GLU A 556 30.75 -8.99 11.46
C GLU A 556 31.81 -8.41 10.52
N ALA A 557 31.48 -8.04 9.27
CA ALA A 557 32.42 -7.34 8.40
C ALA A 557 32.98 -6.05 9.03
N LEU A 558 32.24 -5.40 9.93
CA LEU A 558 32.61 -4.15 10.61
C LEU A 558 33.67 -4.35 11.70
N ASP A 559 33.84 -5.56 12.23
CA ASP A 559 34.81 -5.82 13.30
C ASP A 559 36.25 -6.04 12.76
N GLY A 560 36.41 -6.14 11.43
CA GLY A 560 37.71 -6.32 10.76
C GLY A 560 38.36 -7.67 11.00
N THR A 561 37.63 -8.66 11.51
CA THR A 561 38.16 -10.00 11.79
C THR A 561 38.41 -10.81 10.52
N ASP A 562 37.81 -10.44 9.39
CA ASP A 562 38.06 -11.08 8.10
C ASP A 562 39.27 -10.45 7.37
N PRO A 563 40.36 -11.22 7.14
CA PRO A 563 41.52 -10.74 6.38
C PRO A 563 41.20 -10.26 4.97
N ALA A 564 40.13 -10.76 4.34
CA ALA A 564 39.72 -10.32 3.01
C ALA A 564 39.21 -8.87 3.03
N HIS A 565 38.52 -8.45 4.10
CA HIS A 565 38.00 -7.10 4.26
C HIS A 565 39.13 -6.10 4.55
N THR A 566 40.08 -6.48 5.39
CA THR A 566 41.27 -5.64 5.67
C THR A 566 42.13 -5.48 4.41
N THR A 567 42.34 -6.57 3.67
CA THR A 567 43.11 -6.54 2.40
C THR A 567 42.46 -5.64 1.36
N LEU A 568 41.13 -5.68 1.23
CA LEU A 568 40.39 -4.76 0.34
C LEU A 568 40.61 -3.30 0.75
N MET A 569 40.47 -2.96 2.03
CA MET A 569 40.65 -1.58 2.51
C MET A 569 42.09 -1.10 2.32
N ASP A 570 43.07 -1.97 2.55
CA ASP A 570 44.48 -1.66 2.35
C ASP A 570 44.81 -1.47 0.86
N ALA A 571 44.28 -2.32 -0.03
CA ALA A 571 44.44 -2.21 -1.47
C ALA A 571 43.79 -0.95 -2.06
N LEU A 572 42.67 -0.51 -1.48
CA LEU A 572 42.04 0.77 -1.82
C LEU A 572 42.77 1.97 -1.20
N GLY A 573 43.79 1.77 -0.37
CA GLY A 573 44.59 2.85 0.21
C GLY A 573 43.86 3.62 1.32
N LEU A 574 42.98 2.95 2.08
CA LEU A 574 42.37 3.56 3.26
C LEU A 574 43.42 3.75 4.37
N PRO A 575 43.44 4.91 5.05
CA PRO A 575 44.37 5.15 6.17
C PRO A 575 44.32 4.03 7.21
N PRO A 576 45.47 3.64 7.79
CA PRO A 576 45.50 2.68 8.87
C PRO A 576 44.84 3.28 10.12
N ASP A 577 43.96 2.52 10.77
CA ASP A 577 43.31 2.87 12.03
C ASP A 577 43.32 1.63 12.94
N ARG A 578 43.38 1.85 14.25
CA ARG A 578 43.29 0.79 15.26
C ARG A 578 41.89 0.22 15.37
N ASP A 579 40.87 1.01 15.01
CA ASP A 579 39.48 0.57 14.97
C ASP A 579 39.06 0.24 13.53
N ALA A 580 38.94 -1.06 13.22
CA ALA A 580 38.50 -1.52 11.91
C ALA A 580 37.10 -1.01 11.54
N LYS A 581 36.25 -0.83 12.54
CA LYS A 581 34.90 -0.28 12.40
C LYS A 581 34.93 1.16 11.91
N HIS A 582 35.88 1.95 12.40
CA HIS A 582 36.08 3.32 11.94
C HIS A 582 36.59 3.36 10.50
N ARG A 583 37.52 2.47 10.10
CA ARG A 583 37.97 2.35 8.69
C ARG A 583 36.80 2.02 7.77
N TRP A 584 35.97 1.08 8.17
CA TRP A 584 34.77 0.69 7.43
C TRP A 584 33.76 1.83 7.29
N LEU A 585 33.54 2.59 8.36
CA LEU A 585 32.67 3.77 8.32
C LEU A 585 33.22 4.85 7.37
N MET A 586 34.55 5.07 7.35
CA MET A 586 35.18 5.97 6.39
C MET A 586 34.95 5.50 4.95
N PHE A 587 35.10 4.18 4.70
CA PHE A 587 34.82 3.60 3.38
C PHE A 587 33.37 3.83 2.96
N ALA A 588 32.41 3.53 3.84
CA ALA A 588 30.99 3.66 3.55
C ALA A 588 30.56 5.11 3.31
N ARG A 589 31.10 6.07 4.06
CA ARG A 589 30.84 7.51 3.83
C ARG A 589 31.34 7.98 2.47
N ALA A 590 32.59 7.64 2.14
CA ALA A 590 33.20 8.01 0.86
C ALA A 590 32.43 7.40 -0.32
N THR A 591 32.10 6.11 -0.22
CA THR A 591 31.33 5.38 -1.22
C THR A 591 29.93 5.93 -1.39
N GLY A 592 29.21 6.15 -0.29
CA GLY A 592 27.86 6.70 -0.32
C GLY A 592 27.80 8.06 -1.01
N GLN A 593 28.72 8.96 -0.69
CA GLN A 593 28.81 10.28 -1.33
C GLN A 593 29.19 10.19 -2.81
N ALA A 594 30.10 9.28 -3.17
CA ALA A 594 30.49 9.08 -4.57
C ALA A 594 29.31 8.56 -5.41
N LEU A 595 28.57 7.57 -4.91
CA LEU A 595 27.37 7.04 -5.55
C LEU A 595 26.28 8.11 -5.68
N GLU A 596 26.02 8.87 -4.61
CA GLU A 596 25.01 9.95 -4.64
C GLU A 596 25.37 11.03 -5.68
N ARG A 597 26.63 11.50 -5.68
CA ARG A 597 27.11 12.48 -6.68
C ARG A 597 27.03 11.93 -8.10
N ALA A 598 27.35 10.66 -8.29
CA ALA A 598 27.26 10.02 -9.61
C ALA A 598 25.81 9.89 -10.10
N CYS A 599 24.82 9.92 -9.21
CA CYS A 599 23.39 9.95 -9.57
C CYS A 599 22.84 11.36 -9.82
N THR A 600 23.58 12.43 -9.50
CA THR A 600 23.18 13.82 -9.76
C THR A 600 23.71 14.26 -11.14
N ALA A 601 22.81 14.74 -12.01
CA ALA A 601 23.21 15.25 -13.31
C ALA A 601 23.81 16.67 -13.19
N PRO A 602 24.76 17.08 -14.04
CA PRO A 602 25.40 18.41 -13.93
C PRO A 602 24.42 19.59 -14.07
N ASP A 603 23.31 19.37 -14.76
CA ASP A 603 22.27 20.35 -15.09
C ASP A 603 21.09 20.34 -14.10
N GLN A 604 21.08 19.45 -13.10
CA GLN A 604 19.96 19.32 -12.16
C GLN A 604 20.43 19.18 -10.72
N PRO A 605 19.79 19.88 -9.76
CA PRO A 605 20.21 19.86 -8.37
C PRO A 605 19.91 18.53 -7.65
N ASP A 606 18.90 17.79 -8.10
CA ASP A 606 18.40 16.61 -7.40
C ASP A 606 18.93 15.30 -8.03
N PRO A 607 19.32 14.30 -7.20
CA PRO A 607 19.73 13.00 -7.70
C PRO A 607 18.59 12.27 -8.44
N ARG A 608 18.94 11.46 -9.44
CA ARG A 608 17.99 10.62 -10.20
C ARG A 608 18.44 9.18 -10.31
N ALA A 609 17.48 8.30 -10.60
CA ALA A 609 17.77 6.92 -11.00
C ALA A 609 18.75 6.90 -12.18
N THR A 610 19.92 6.28 -11.97
CA THR A 610 21.03 6.27 -12.91
C THR A 610 21.56 4.84 -13.09
N GLY A 611 21.84 4.42 -14.33
CA GLY A 611 22.38 3.09 -14.62
C GLY A 611 23.75 2.86 -14.01
N ILE A 612 24.03 1.64 -13.54
CA ILE A 612 25.29 1.31 -12.84
C ILE A 612 26.55 1.56 -13.70
N GLY A 613 26.46 1.41 -15.02
CA GLY A 613 27.51 1.73 -15.98
C GLY A 613 27.75 3.22 -16.12
N THR A 614 26.69 4.02 -16.20
CA THR A 614 26.80 5.49 -16.15
C THR A 614 27.39 5.97 -14.82
N ILE A 615 27.04 5.33 -13.71
CA ILE A 615 27.63 5.61 -12.40
C ILE A 615 29.13 5.30 -12.42
N ALA A 616 29.53 4.12 -12.90
CA ALA A 616 30.93 3.75 -13.01
C ALA A 616 31.73 4.73 -13.90
N GLU A 617 31.18 5.14 -15.04
CA GLU A 617 31.80 6.10 -15.95
C GLU A 617 31.91 7.50 -15.32
N ARG A 618 30.95 7.92 -14.50
CA ARG A 618 31.01 9.21 -13.78
C ARG A 618 32.03 9.22 -12.64
N ILE A 619 32.20 8.10 -11.94
CA ILE A 619 33.20 7.97 -10.87
C ILE A 619 34.60 7.75 -11.45
N TRP A 620 34.71 6.95 -12.51
CA TRP A 620 35.94 6.57 -13.19
C TRP A 620 35.82 6.74 -14.72
N PRO A 621 35.98 7.97 -15.25
CA PRO A 621 35.87 8.20 -16.69
C PRO A 621 36.92 7.40 -17.48
N GLY A 622 36.49 6.78 -18.59
CA GLY A 622 37.37 6.02 -19.48
C GLY A 622 37.93 4.72 -18.90
N HIS A 623 37.27 4.15 -17.87
CA HIS A 623 37.75 2.97 -17.16
C HIS A 623 37.88 1.70 -18.04
N GLY A 624 37.11 1.60 -19.14
CA GLY A 624 37.20 0.50 -20.11
C GLY A 624 36.84 -0.89 -19.56
N TRP A 625 36.11 -0.97 -18.45
CA TRP A 625 35.73 -2.23 -17.82
C TRP A 625 34.55 -2.89 -18.54
N SER A 626 34.53 -4.22 -18.58
CA SER A 626 33.37 -4.99 -19.03
C SER A 626 32.18 -4.84 -18.06
N GLU A 627 30.95 -5.06 -18.55
CA GLU A 627 29.71 -5.04 -17.75
C GLU A 627 29.82 -5.87 -16.45
N GLY A 628 30.38 -7.08 -16.51
CA GLY A 628 30.53 -7.94 -15.33
C GLY A 628 31.50 -7.40 -14.26
N VAL A 629 32.43 -6.55 -14.65
CA VAL A 629 33.33 -5.85 -13.69
C VAL A 629 32.60 -4.67 -13.07
N VAL A 630 31.88 -3.87 -13.88
CA VAL A 630 31.02 -2.78 -13.37
C VAL A 630 30.03 -3.33 -12.35
N GLU A 631 29.33 -4.43 -12.66
CA GLU A 631 28.40 -5.10 -11.76
C GLU A 631 29.06 -5.44 -10.42
N LYS A 632 30.22 -6.11 -10.44
CA LYS A 632 30.96 -6.51 -9.24
C LYS A 632 31.43 -5.32 -8.39
N VAL A 633 31.91 -4.25 -9.03
CA VAL A 633 32.38 -3.05 -8.34
C VAL A 633 31.21 -2.33 -7.67
N ILE A 634 30.15 -2.00 -8.43
CA ILE A 634 28.99 -1.28 -7.88
C ILE A 634 28.26 -2.13 -6.83
N ARG A 635 28.15 -3.44 -7.02
CA ARG A 635 27.60 -4.39 -6.03
C ARG A 635 28.37 -4.34 -4.71
N LEU A 636 29.70 -4.33 -4.75
CA LEU A 636 30.53 -4.16 -3.55
C LEU A 636 30.31 -2.79 -2.89
N LEU A 637 30.27 -1.71 -3.66
CA LEU A 637 30.03 -0.37 -3.14
C LEU A 637 28.66 -0.25 -2.46
N CYS A 638 27.60 -0.78 -3.07
CA CYS A 638 26.28 -0.83 -2.45
C CYS A 638 26.31 -1.61 -1.14
N ALA A 639 26.99 -2.76 -1.12
CA ALA A 639 27.09 -3.58 0.08
C ALA A 639 27.89 -2.91 1.19
N VAL A 640 28.93 -2.15 0.82
CA VAL A 640 29.73 -1.38 1.75
C VAL A 640 28.87 -0.36 2.50
N VAL A 641 28.00 0.35 1.78
CA VAL A 641 27.13 1.38 2.37
C VAL A 641 26.09 0.79 3.33
N GLY A 642 25.36 -0.24 2.91
CA GLY A 642 24.27 -0.74 3.74
C GLY A 642 24.68 -1.70 4.86
N CYS A 643 25.88 -2.32 4.83
CA CYS A 643 26.40 -3.05 6.00
C CYS A 643 26.59 -2.14 7.20
N VAL A 644 27.12 -0.94 6.96
CA VAL A 644 27.25 0.06 8.01
C VAL A 644 25.86 0.57 8.42
N GLY A 645 24.95 0.76 7.46
CA GLY A 645 23.58 1.23 7.68
C GLY A 645 22.69 0.33 8.54
N GLU A 646 22.87 -1.00 8.50
CA GLU A 646 22.12 -1.98 9.30
C GLU A 646 22.64 -2.14 10.75
N GLY A 647 23.83 -1.61 11.06
CA GLY A 647 24.46 -1.74 12.39
C GLY A 647 24.18 -0.57 13.35
N PRO A 648 24.47 -0.71 14.66
CA PRO A 648 24.28 0.36 15.67
C PRO A 648 24.99 1.68 15.33
N SER A 649 26.02 1.57 14.50
CA SER A 649 26.94 2.64 14.09
C SER A 649 26.45 3.37 12.84
N GLY A 650 25.58 2.75 12.04
CA GLY A 650 24.95 3.35 10.86
C GLY A 650 23.92 4.41 11.22
N ALA A 651 23.23 4.22 12.34
CA ALA A 651 22.29 5.20 12.89
C ALA A 651 22.97 6.53 13.23
N GLU A 652 24.23 6.50 13.70
CA GLU A 652 25.04 7.70 13.97
C GLU A 652 25.71 8.27 12.70
N ALA A 653 25.88 7.46 11.66
CA ALA A 653 26.69 7.79 10.49
C ALA A 653 25.99 8.63 9.42
N SER A 654 24.65 8.70 9.42
CA SER A 654 23.83 9.42 8.43
C SER A 654 24.19 9.08 6.97
N LEU A 655 24.30 7.79 6.64
CA LEU A 655 24.66 7.32 5.29
C LEU A 655 23.48 7.43 4.30
N PRO A 656 23.77 7.69 3.01
CA PRO A 656 22.76 7.63 1.95
C PRO A 656 22.13 6.26 1.84
N ARG A 657 20.81 6.24 1.67
CA ARG A 657 20.05 5.04 1.31
C ARG A 657 19.87 5.02 -0.20
N PHE A 658 19.91 3.85 -0.79
CA PHE A 658 19.72 3.69 -2.23
C PHE A 658 18.57 2.73 -2.51
N ARG A 659 17.87 2.98 -3.60
CA ARG A 659 16.92 2.07 -4.22
C ARG A 659 17.51 1.53 -5.51
N LEU A 660 17.34 0.23 -5.73
CA LEU A 660 17.61 -0.39 -7.01
C LEU A 660 16.30 -0.50 -7.80
N HIS A 661 16.31 -0.03 -9.04
CA HIS A 661 15.22 -0.22 -10.00
C HIS A 661 15.65 -1.23 -11.05
N THR A 662 14.84 -2.26 -11.22
CA THR A 662 15.09 -3.35 -12.16
C THR A 662 13.85 -3.55 -13.01
N PHE A 663 14.00 -3.43 -14.33
CA PHE A 663 12.90 -3.61 -15.25
C PHE A 663 13.14 -4.86 -16.09
N PHE A 664 12.22 -5.82 -15.96
CA PHE A 664 12.15 -6.98 -16.84
C PHE A 664 11.00 -6.77 -17.81
N LYS A 665 11.25 -6.98 -19.10
CA LYS A 665 10.12 -7.14 -20.03
C LYS A 665 9.39 -8.40 -19.63
N ASN A 666 8.07 -8.32 -19.53
CA ASN A 666 7.23 -9.47 -19.23
C ASN A 666 7.06 -10.31 -20.50
N PRO A 667 7.68 -11.50 -20.64
CA PRO A 667 7.18 -12.49 -21.57
C PRO A 667 5.85 -13.00 -21.02
N GLU A 668 4.76 -12.83 -21.77
CA GLU A 668 3.41 -13.26 -21.36
C GLU A 668 3.43 -14.67 -20.74
N GLY A 669 2.85 -14.80 -19.54
CA GLY A 669 2.71 -16.08 -18.84
C GLY A 669 3.88 -16.50 -17.94
N LEU A 670 4.87 -15.63 -17.67
CA LEU A 670 5.99 -15.95 -16.79
C LEU A 670 5.88 -15.28 -15.41
N TYR A 671 6.04 -16.08 -14.35
CA TYR A 671 6.09 -15.61 -12.96
C TYR A 671 7.38 -16.12 -12.30
N ALA A 672 8.22 -15.22 -11.81
CA ALA A 672 9.39 -15.58 -11.00
C ALA A 672 9.09 -15.30 -9.52
N SER A 673 9.40 -16.26 -8.65
CA SER A 673 9.37 -16.10 -7.20
C SER A 673 10.79 -15.85 -6.68
N VAL A 674 10.93 -14.93 -5.72
CA VAL A 674 12.21 -14.50 -5.13
C VAL A 674 12.58 -15.37 -3.90
N VAL A 675 12.08 -16.60 -3.81
CA VAL A 675 12.33 -17.44 -2.61
C VAL A 675 13.78 -17.97 -2.61
N PRO A 676 14.54 -17.76 -1.51
CA PRO A 676 15.90 -18.24 -1.35
C PRO A 676 16.04 -19.75 -1.56
N PRO A 677 17.14 -20.25 -2.18
CA PRO A 677 17.40 -21.68 -2.32
C PRO A 677 17.43 -22.44 -0.97
N SER A 678 17.82 -21.76 0.11
CA SER A 678 17.89 -22.32 1.47
C SER A 678 16.53 -22.67 2.07
N GLU A 679 15.43 -22.08 1.56
CA GLU A 679 14.08 -22.31 2.08
C GLU A 679 13.25 -23.28 1.22
N ARG A 680 13.77 -23.69 0.06
CA ARG A 680 13.06 -24.61 -0.86
C ARG A 680 12.76 -25.98 -0.27
N ASN A 681 13.46 -26.39 0.79
CA ASN A 681 13.32 -27.72 1.41
C ASN A 681 12.56 -27.74 2.74
N VAL A 682 12.21 -26.58 3.31
CA VAL A 682 11.42 -26.52 4.56
C VAL A 682 9.93 -26.45 4.27
N VAL A 683 9.58 -25.97 3.06
CA VAL A 683 8.20 -25.77 2.66
C VAL A 683 7.74 -26.96 1.83
N GLY A 684 7.01 -27.89 2.44
CA GLY A 684 6.25 -28.93 1.76
C GLY A 684 5.09 -28.40 0.89
N LEU A 685 5.20 -27.18 0.37
CA LEU A 685 4.32 -26.65 -0.67
C LEU A 685 4.89 -27.10 -2.00
N ASN A 686 4.19 -28.04 -2.62
CA ASN A 686 4.36 -28.34 -4.03
C ASN A 686 4.23 -27.01 -4.82
N PRO A 687 5.28 -26.54 -5.52
CA PRO A 687 5.29 -25.23 -6.17
C PRO A 687 4.30 -25.11 -7.34
N VAL A 688 3.48 -26.14 -7.60
CA VAL A 688 2.41 -26.11 -8.61
C VAL A 688 1.10 -25.53 -8.05
N ALA A 689 0.88 -25.52 -6.73
CA ALA A 689 -0.41 -25.12 -6.14
C ALA A 689 -0.57 -23.61 -5.88
N ALA A 690 0.53 -22.86 -5.81
CA ALA A 690 0.50 -21.40 -5.60
C ALA A 690 0.28 -20.57 -6.89
N TYR A 691 0.26 -21.21 -8.07
CA TYR A 691 0.29 -20.54 -9.37
C TYR A 691 -1.03 -20.62 -10.16
N ARG A 692 -2.17 -20.60 -9.46
CA ARG A 692 -3.48 -20.28 -10.06
C ARG A 692 -4.22 -19.27 -9.17
N LEU A 693 -3.81 -18.01 -9.28
CA LEU A 693 -4.61 -16.84 -8.91
C LEU A 693 -5.01 -16.10 -10.18
#